data_AF-A0A536B013-F1
#
_entry.id   AF-A0A536B013-F1
#
_cell.length_a   1.000
_cell.length_b   1.000
_cell.length_c   1.000
_cell.angle_alpha   90.00
_cell.angle_beta   90.00
_cell.angle_gamma   90.00
#
_symmetry.space_group_name_H-M   'P 1'
#
loop_
_entity.id
_entity.type
_entity.pdbx_description
1 polymer ?
#
loop_
_entity_poly.entity_id
_entity_poly.type
_entity_poly.pdbx_seq_one_letter_code
_entity_poly.pdbx_strand_id
1 'polypeptide(L)'
;MKKLGVFITTLLLALAMLPAASANAGGGPPATFTTVNTSVDGVGHCKNGQPDATTVVNCNIYDGKQYVWLNGGPANANLAEGMYFFAVLVPGGQPDPNDGGAKNLSDTTLAPLAAGSASGDVRANRTFTVAAGGAIAYTGSAGSTPHEFDVSTNQIRLMPYDDTTNNGGVYILAICEIASVDATVTPRTCKYDAFKVQVPEAPVTVAAVLSGTKYLDANTNGQMDPGEAGLPNWTISINDGATTTTVDTDSEGNWSFTTPAVNEGTAETFTVSEVQQPGYEQTGNTIDQSSATGGVTVALSDKIYTLTLPNTGPGSASGLNFGNIHLASALTASKTAAPAFTRTFTWQIAKAVDKTEIDTADGATFTYTVTVTRSAGTDSAWAVGGEITVSNANTAAAEISGISDAIDDANATCLVAGTFPATIPASASTSFTYACTYSAVHASANQTNTATISWAEQTLSNATLLKAGTAPATASITWGDPTTQVDNSVSVSDPLDSQAPRTFSASGFFTYSHNFSGDAAGTCTTHNNTATFTTNTNGTTGSASQTVKVCVGADLTVTKSATPTFTRTYGWTISKAVDKTLVKQVGGSATFNYTVVAAQTGFVDSAWAVSGTITVSNPNDWEAITTTVSDAIDNGGTCTVTNGTNVSIAHSGSANFAYTCAYTSAPNPLLGGTNTGTASWDKAGAATPNASANGTAAVSFATPTTLVNATVTVTDTFNGGTPTTLGTVTAADGAPFATRTFTYSHSLSVPAFDCKSYTNTATIVETGQTASQTVTVCGPEKTGGLTMGFWQNKNGQGIITGGATTANVCNSGTWLRQFAPFQDLSATANCAGVASYVYNVVKLASSAGDSMNPMLKAQMLATALDVYFSDPALGSNKIGAPGPIGSASIDLTKICTNIGTCTTFINSSSAFGGAASMTVSQILAYAAGQSNSSGSTWYANVKSTEELAKDVFDAINNQVAFAP
;
A
#
# COMPACT_ATOMS: atom_id res chain seq x y z
N MET A 1 16.02 66.35 65.48
CA MET A 1 15.66 66.84 66.82
C MET A 1 16.16 68.26 66.99
N LYS A 2 15.28 69.16 67.43
CA LYS A 2 15.47 70.36 68.28
C LYS A 2 16.79 71.14 68.22
N LYS A 3 16.68 72.37 67.70
CA LYS A 3 16.83 73.68 68.38
C LYS A 3 18.06 73.95 69.28
N LEU A 4 18.83 74.97 68.84
CA LEU A 4 18.94 76.31 69.43
C LEU A 4 19.55 76.47 70.85
N GLY A 5 20.64 77.25 70.92
CA GLY A 5 20.66 78.46 71.75
C GLY A 5 21.82 78.68 72.75
N VAL A 6 22.18 79.97 72.87
CA VAL A 6 22.54 80.72 74.12
C VAL A 6 24.02 80.54 74.60
N PHE A 7 24.82 81.53 75.06
CA PHE A 7 24.92 83.01 75.13
C PHE A 7 26.10 83.32 76.11
N ILE A 8 26.51 84.60 76.25
CA ILE A 8 26.96 85.28 77.52
C ILE A 8 28.43 84.95 78.00
N THR A 9 29.35 85.85 78.43
CA THR A 9 29.35 87.28 78.84
C THR A 9 30.75 87.79 79.31
N THR A 10 30.94 89.13 79.27
CA THR A 10 31.51 90.06 80.31
C THR A 10 32.99 90.01 80.74
N LEU A 11 33.65 91.07 81.27
CA LEU A 11 33.51 92.54 81.45
C LEU A 11 34.58 92.97 82.51
N LEU A 12 34.86 94.28 82.59
CA LEU A 12 35.49 95.09 83.66
C LEU A 12 37.03 95.28 83.62
N LEU A 13 37.64 96.48 83.52
CA LEU A 13 37.45 97.83 84.12
C LEU A 13 38.15 97.99 85.50
N ALA A 14 39.11 98.94 85.62
CA ALA A 14 39.21 99.98 86.67
C ALA A 14 40.61 100.62 86.86
N LEU A 15 40.70 101.93 86.60
CA LEU A 15 41.00 103.06 87.53
C LEU A 15 42.35 103.20 88.32
N ALA A 16 43.02 104.36 88.08
CA ALA A 16 43.24 105.50 89.02
C ALA A 16 44.66 105.87 89.58
N MET A 17 44.90 107.21 89.56
CA MET A 17 45.55 108.13 90.55
C MET A 17 46.97 108.76 90.31
N LEU A 18 47.00 110.10 90.50
CA LEU A 18 48.03 111.18 90.56
C LEU A 18 48.93 111.11 91.85
N PRO A 19 49.90 112.03 92.22
CA PRO A 19 50.09 113.49 91.90
C PRO A 19 51.53 114.15 91.91
N ALA A 20 51.58 115.48 91.55
CA ALA A 20 52.38 116.69 91.97
C ALA A 20 53.73 116.60 92.76
N ALA A 21 54.72 117.52 92.76
CA ALA A 21 55.07 118.81 92.09
C ALA A 21 56.50 119.30 92.51
N SER A 22 57.01 120.34 91.80
CA SER A 22 57.84 121.50 92.28
C SER A 22 59.36 121.65 91.97
N ALA A 23 59.67 122.85 91.43
CA ALA A 23 60.74 123.83 91.76
C ALA A 23 62.00 124.02 90.87
N ASN A 24 62.23 125.31 90.55
CA ASN A 24 63.28 125.98 89.76
C ASN A 24 64.71 125.98 90.38
N ALA A 25 65.75 126.09 89.53
CA ALA A 25 66.76 127.17 89.53
C ALA A 25 67.79 126.96 88.37
N GLY A 26 68.34 128.05 87.81
CA GLY A 26 69.06 128.07 86.53
C GLY A 26 70.60 128.13 86.54
N GLY A 27 71.16 127.97 85.35
CA GLY A 27 72.54 128.17 84.91
C GLY A 27 72.61 127.88 83.40
N GLY A 28 73.24 128.76 82.60
CA GLY A 28 73.16 128.80 81.12
C GLY A 28 73.50 127.50 80.36
N PRO A 29 73.18 127.43 79.05
CA PRO A 29 73.02 126.19 78.30
C PRO A 29 74.32 125.35 78.24
N PRO A 30 74.24 124.02 78.42
CA PRO A 30 75.39 123.14 78.26
C PRO A 30 75.89 123.21 76.80
N ALA A 31 77.20 123.28 76.62
CA ALA A 31 77.84 123.27 75.31
C ALA A 31 77.43 122.01 74.53
N THR A 32 76.74 122.20 73.39
CA THR A 32 76.27 121.12 72.52
C THR A 32 77.35 120.79 71.51
N PHE A 33 77.75 119.52 71.47
CA PHE A 33 78.72 119.00 70.50
C PHE A 33 78.03 118.17 69.41
N THR A 34 76.75 117.82 69.59
CA THR A 34 75.91 117.20 68.57
C THR A 34 75.02 118.22 67.85
N THR A 35 74.79 118.00 66.57
CA THR A 35 73.93 118.81 65.70
C THR A 35 73.37 117.98 64.53
N VAL A 36 72.55 118.61 63.69
CA VAL A 36 72.20 118.11 62.35
C VAL A 36 73.02 118.86 61.29
N ASN A 37 73.25 118.23 60.13
CA ASN A 37 73.76 118.89 58.94
C ASN A 37 72.65 119.00 57.88
N THR A 38 71.97 120.14 57.85
CA THR A 38 70.83 120.40 56.94
C THR A 38 71.24 120.51 55.48
N SER A 39 72.52 120.79 55.20
CA SER A 39 73.04 120.84 53.82
C SER A 39 73.20 119.46 53.21
N VAL A 40 73.41 118.44 54.04
CA VAL A 40 73.55 117.04 53.63
C VAL A 40 72.22 116.31 53.74
N ASP A 41 71.55 116.40 54.89
CA ASP A 41 70.39 115.56 55.22
C ASP A 41 69.04 116.26 54.99
N GLY A 42 69.04 117.55 54.66
CA GLY A 42 67.82 118.35 54.60
C GLY A 42 67.34 118.81 55.98
N VAL A 43 66.24 119.59 55.98
CA VAL A 43 65.68 120.19 57.19
C VAL A 43 64.72 119.23 57.92
N GLY A 44 64.40 119.51 59.18
CA GLY A 44 63.33 118.81 59.92
C GLY A 44 63.75 117.60 60.76
N HIS A 45 65.02 117.18 60.69
CA HIS A 45 65.55 116.05 61.48
C HIS A 45 65.86 116.39 62.94
N CYS A 46 65.95 117.69 63.26
CA CYS A 46 66.05 118.14 64.64
C CYS A 46 64.68 118.36 65.26
N LYS A 47 64.28 117.55 66.25
CA LYS A 47 62.93 117.59 66.86
C LYS A 47 62.80 118.52 68.04
N ASN A 48 63.91 118.97 68.61
CA ASN A 48 63.91 120.01 69.65
C ASN A 48 64.48 121.36 69.16
N GLY A 49 64.88 121.44 67.89
CA GLY A 49 65.26 122.67 67.22
C GLY A 49 64.05 123.36 66.56
N GLN A 50 64.25 124.56 66.02
CA GLN A 50 63.21 125.24 65.25
C GLN A 50 62.87 124.40 63.99
N PRO A 51 61.58 124.09 63.72
CA PRO A 51 61.19 123.39 62.49
C PRO A 51 61.67 124.15 61.25
N ASP A 52 62.18 123.42 60.26
CA ASP A 52 62.62 123.93 58.94
C ASP A 52 63.79 124.94 58.91
N ALA A 53 64.49 125.14 60.03
CA ALA A 53 65.66 126.03 60.08
C ALA A 53 66.85 125.44 59.31
N THR A 54 67.48 126.25 58.44
CA THR A 54 68.68 125.86 57.69
C THR A 54 69.97 125.95 58.52
N THR A 55 69.98 126.72 59.61
CA THR A 55 71.03 126.72 60.65
C THR A 55 70.40 126.38 61.99
N VAL A 56 70.79 125.25 62.58
CA VAL A 56 70.19 124.72 63.81
C VAL A 56 71.12 124.95 65.00
N VAL A 57 70.58 125.51 66.08
CA VAL A 57 71.27 125.71 67.37
C VAL A 57 70.64 124.78 68.41
N ASN A 58 71.46 124.11 69.22
CA ASN A 58 71.05 123.22 70.32
C ASN A 58 70.21 121.99 69.91
N CYS A 59 70.59 121.28 68.86
CA CYS A 59 69.91 120.03 68.50
C CYS A 59 70.34 118.86 69.40
N ASN A 60 69.39 118.20 70.07
CA ASN A 60 69.66 116.99 70.86
C ASN A 60 68.55 115.92 70.78
N ILE A 61 67.50 116.09 69.96
CA ILE A 61 66.49 115.06 69.68
C ILE A 61 66.36 114.90 68.17
N TYR A 62 66.47 113.67 67.68
CA TYR A 62 66.54 113.31 66.27
C TYR A 62 65.48 112.25 65.94
N ASP A 63 64.99 112.21 64.70
CA ASP A 63 64.07 111.15 64.22
C ASP A 63 64.78 109.94 63.59
N GLY A 64 66.11 109.97 63.50
CA GLY A 64 66.92 108.86 63.03
C GLY A 64 68.38 109.00 63.46
N LYS A 65 69.08 107.87 63.63
CA LYS A 65 70.51 107.84 64.02
C LYS A 65 71.41 108.44 62.93
N GLN A 66 71.01 108.30 61.67
CA GLN A 66 71.78 108.78 60.53
C GLN A 66 71.92 110.32 60.48
N TYR A 67 71.11 111.06 61.23
CA TYR A 67 71.08 112.53 61.19
C TYR A 67 71.90 113.22 62.28
N VAL A 68 72.65 112.47 63.10
CA VAL A 68 73.43 113.03 64.21
C VAL A 68 74.87 113.30 63.78
N TRP A 69 75.30 114.55 63.93
CA TRP A 69 76.63 115.05 63.56
C TRP A 69 77.36 115.66 64.75
N LEU A 70 78.67 115.40 64.86
CA LEU A 70 79.62 116.04 65.77
C LEU A 70 80.09 117.38 65.19
N ASN A 71 80.13 118.42 66.02
CA ASN A 71 80.75 119.71 65.73
C ASN A 71 81.88 120.03 66.73
N GLY A 72 82.72 121.02 66.41
CA GLY A 72 83.85 121.43 67.26
C GLY A 72 83.47 122.16 68.57
N GLY A 73 82.17 122.29 68.88
CA GLY A 73 81.62 123.04 70.01
C GLY A 73 81.47 124.55 69.74
N PRO A 74 80.74 125.28 70.61
CA PRO A 74 80.55 126.73 70.49
C PRO A 74 81.88 127.49 70.67
N ALA A 75 82.03 128.63 70.01
CA ALA A 75 83.31 129.36 69.87
C ALA A 75 84.04 129.71 71.18
N ASN A 76 83.33 129.82 72.32
CA ASN A 76 83.90 130.11 73.64
C ASN A 76 84.26 128.86 74.46
N ALA A 77 83.97 127.66 73.96
CA ALA A 77 84.23 126.38 74.61
C ALA A 77 84.63 125.29 73.61
N ASN A 78 85.17 125.70 72.46
CA ASN A 78 85.60 124.82 71.38
C ASN A 78 86.70 123.85 71.85
N LEU A 79 86.91 122.80 71.07
CA LEU A 79 88.04 121.90 71.26
C LEU A 79 89.35 122.67 71.02
N ALA A 80 90.33 122.48 71.90
CA ALA A 80 91.65 123.10 71.76
C ALA A 80 92.44 122.41 70.63
N GLU A 81 93.57 122.98 70.23
CA GLU A 81 94.47 122.32 69.29
C GLU A 81 94.98 121.00 69.90
N GLY A 82 94.78 119.88 69.20
CA GLY A 82 95.09 118.56 69.73
C GLY A 82 94.51 117.41 68.89
N MET A 83 94.83 116.18 69.27
CA MET A 83 94.26 114.97 68.70
C MET A 83 93.17 114.45 69.63
N TYR A 84 92.03 114.09 69.06
CA TYR A 84 90.84 113.65 69.79
C TYR A 84 90.34 112.33 69.21
N PHE A 85 89.66 111.54 70.03
CA PHE A 85 88.73 110.53 69.52
C PHE A 85 87.35 110.75 70.11
N PHE A 86 86.31 110.27 69.43
CA PHE A 86 84.96 110.25 69.96
C PHE A 86 84.43 108.82 70.19
N ALA A 87 83.47 108.69 71.10
CA ALA A 87 82.70 107.47 71.29
C ALA A 87 81.23 107.80 71.57
N VAL A 88 80.31 107.01 71.03
CA VAL A 88 78.88 107.08 71.37
C VAL A 88 78.59 105.98 72.39
N LEU A 89 77.97 106.34 73.50
CA LEU A 89 77.81 105.49 74.67
C LEU A 89 76.34 105.41 75.09
N VAL A 90 75.99 104.33 75.79
CA VAL A 90 74.76 104.28 76.60
C VAL A 90 74.91 105.23 77.80
N PRO A 91 73.87 105.97 78.23
CA PRO A 91 73.89 106.72 79.49
C PRO A 91 74.46 105.92 80.67
N GLY A 92 75.44 106.50 81.36
CA GLY A 92 76.22 105.83 82.41
C GLY A 92 77.46 105.08 81.92
N GLY A 93 77.80 105.16 80.63
CA GLY A 93 79.04 104.65 80.04
C GLY A 93 80.24 105.58 80.16
N GLN A 94 80.04 106.84 80.58
CA GLN A 94 81.12 107.84 80.70
C GLN A 94 82.33 107.41 81.53
N PRO A 95 82.24 106.55 82.57
CA PRO A 95 83.43 106.09 83.30
C PRO A 95 84.42 105.25 82.48
N ASP A 96 84.04 104.73 81.31
CA ASP A 96 84.95 103.99 80.42
C ASP A 96 84.56 104.18 78.93
N PRO A 97 85.00 105.27 78.29
CA PRO A 97 84.70 105.56 76.89
C PRO A 97 85.64 104.83 75.91
N ASN A 98 86.55 103.99 76.40
CA ASN A 98 87.50 103.28 75.54
C ASN A 98 86.81 102.17 74.72
N ASP A 99 87.44 101.77 73.62
CA ASP A 99 86.98 100.61 72.85
C ASP A 99 87.06 99.33 73.68
N GLY A 100 86.07 98.46 73.54
CA GLY A 100 85.85 97.29 74.40
C GLY A 100 85.10 97.60 75.70
N GLY A 101 84.80 98.88 75.97
CA GLY A 101 83.99 99.29 77.10
C GLY A 101 82.55 98.77 76.95
N ALA A 102 82.02 98.12 77.98
CA ALA A 102 80.71 97.44 77.95
C ALA A 102 79.48 98.34 77.68
N LYS A 103 79.67 99.65 77.51
CA LYS A 103 78.61 100.62 77.18
C LYS A 103 78.98 101.52 76.00
N ASN A 104 80.03 101.18 75.27
CA ASN A 104 80.40 101.83 74.03
C ASN A 104 79.55 101.23 72.90
N LEU A 105 78.84 102.09 72.17
CA LEU A 105 77.96 101.74 71.05
C LEU A 105 78.61 101.99 69.69
N SER A 106 79.78 102.63 69.69
CA SER A 106 80.45 103.10 68.47
C SER A 106 81.67 102.29 68.08
N ASP A 107 82.07 101.31 68.90
CA ASP A 107 83.17 100.42 68.56
C ASP A 107 82.70 99.12 67.89
N THR A 108 83.64 98.29 67.45
CA THR A 108 83.34 97.00 66.82
C THR A 108 82.96 95.90 67.82
N THR A 109 83.01 96.17 69.13
CA THR A 109 82.65 95.19 70.15
C THR A 109 81.16 95.26 70.43
N LEU A 110 80.49 94.12 70.34
CA LEU A 110 79.04 94.07 70.51
C LEU A 110 78.70 94.54 71.94
N ALA A 111 77.98 95.66 72.06
CA ALA A 111 77.53 96.13 73.35
C ALA A 111 76.68 95.02 74.01
N PRO A 112 76.94 94.65 75.28
CA PRO A 112 76.19 93.61 75.96
C PRO A 112 74.79 94.11 76.30
N LEU A 113 73.85 94.02 75.35
CA LEU A 113 72.42 93.69 75.51
C LEU A 113 71.62 94.07 74.24
N ALA A 114 71.01 93.03 73.65
CA ALA A 114 70.03 93.00 72.56
C ALA A 114 70.58 92.67 71.16
N ALA A 115 69.90 91.71 70.52
CA ALA A 115 70.24 91.09 69.24
C ALA A 115 70.22 92.12 68.08
N GLY A 116 71.39 92.61 67.74
CA GLY A 116 71.69 93.42 66.55
C GLY A 116 73.18 93.34 66.25
N SER A 117 73.55 93.32 64.97
CA SER A 117 74.94 93.28 64.51
C SER A 117 75.71 94.50 65.01
N ALA A 118 76.92 94.34 65.56
CA ALA A 118 77.80 95.46 65.91
C ALA A 118 77.98 96.36 64.68
N SER A 119 77.39 97.55 64.71
CA SER A 119 77.42 98.52 63.63
C SER A 119 78.53 99.56 63.81
N GLY A 120 79.09 99.70 65.01
CA GLY A 120 80.24 100.56 65.26
C GLY A 120 81.52 100.15 64.52
N ASP A 121 82.59 100.94 64.65
CA ASP A 121 83.80 100.80 63.84
C ASP A 121 85.11 100.90 64.63
N VAL A 122 86.23 100.76 63.92
CA VAL A 122 87.57 100.76 64.53
C VAL A 122 87.95 102.16 65.01
N ARG A 123 88.62 102.26 66.16
CA ARG A 123 89.07 103.52 66.78
C ARG A 123 89.67 104.57 65.85
N ALA A 124 90.44 104.13 64.86
CA ALA A 124 91.09 105.01 63.89
C ALA A 124 90.06 105.87 63.12
N ASN A 125 88.88 105.33 62.83
CA ASN A 125 87.79 106.06 62.19
C ASN A 125 87.07 107.02 63.13
N ARG A 126 87.27 106.90 64.44
CA ARG A 126 86.69 107.83 65.41
C ARG A 126 87.71 108.86 65.92
N THR A 127 88.91 108.86 65.36
CA THR A 127 90.01 109.77 65.72
C THR A 127 90.09 110.94 64.73
N PHE A 128 90.20 112.16 65.24
CA PHE A 128 90.33 113.40 64.45
C PHE A 128 91.30 114.37 65.13
N THR A 129 91.79 115.36 64.40
CA THR A 129 92.63 116.44 64.96
C THR A 129 91.93 117.77 64.85
N VAL A 130 92.17 118.65 65.82
CA VAL A 130 91.73 120.04 65.80
C VAL A 130 92.97 120.91 65.67
N ALA A 131 93.01 121.78 64.66
CA ALA A 131 94.12 122.69 64.41
C ALA A 131 94.00 124.00 65.21
N ALA A 132 95.08 124.76 65.33
CA ALA A 132 95.06 126.13 65.85
C ALA A 132 94.00 126.97 65.11
N GLY A 133 92.92 127.35 65.81
CA GLY A 133 91.76 128.05 65.23
C GLY A 133 90.44 127.26 65.23
N GLY A 134 90.44 126.00 65.67
CA GLY A 134 89.21 125.21 65.88
C GLY A 134 88.73 124.43 64.64
N ALA A 135 89.49 124.44 63.54
CA ALA A 135 89.18 123.63 62.37
C ALA A 135 89.42 122.15 62.67
N ILE A 136 88.44 121.31 62.35
CA ILE A 136 88.54 119.85 62.45
C ILE A 136 89.20 119.35 61.18
N ALA A 137 90.19 118.48 61.32
CA ALA A 137 90.75 117.69 60.25
C ALA A 137 90.46 116.23 60.54
N TYR A 138 89.67 115.61 59.66
CA TYR A 138 89.30 114.20 59.71
C TYR A 138 89.54 113.56 58.35
N THR A 139 90.24 112.44 58.35
CA THR A 139 90.57 111.69 57.12
C THR A 139 89.95 110.30 57.10
N GLY A 140 89.52 109.77 58.26
CA GLY A 140 89.13 108.36 58.40
C GLY A 140 90.29 107.40 58.07
N SER A 141 90.13 106.10 58.32
CA SER A 141 91.07 105.08 57.86
C SER A 141 90.66 104.54 56.48
N ALA A 142 91.64 104.24 55.62
CA ALA A 142 91.38 103.69 54.29
C ALA A 142 90.92 102.22 54.37
N GLY A 143 89.63 101.93 54.10
CA GLY A 143 89.14 100.55 53.86
C GLY A 143 87.93 100.07 54.66
N SER A 144 87.34 100.88 55.55
CA SER A 144 86.04 100.65 56.20
C SER A 144 85.18 101.91 56.10
N THR A 145 83.85 101.82 56.11
CA THR A 145 82.92 102.97 55.91
C THR A 145 83.26 104.10 56.89
N PRO A 146 83.96 105.16 56.47
CA PRO A 146 84.38 106.20 57.40
C PRO A 146 83.17 107.08 57.74
N HIS A 147 83.19 107.67 58.93
CA HIS A 147 82.23 108.70 59.30
C HIS A 147 82.26 109.83 58.26
N GLU A 148 81.11 110.31 57.81
CA GLU A 148 81.07 111.36 56.80
C GLU A 148 81.59 112.68 57.39
N PHE A 149 82.55 113.34 56.73
CA PHE A 149 83.08 114.64 57.18
C PHE A 149 82.77 115.72 56.16
N ASP A 150 81.93 116.68 56.56
CA ASP A 150 81.63 117.85 55.76
C ASP A 150 82.60 118.98 56.09
N VAL A 151 83.56 119.19 55.19
CA VAL A 151 84.59 120.23 55.29
C VAL A 151 83.96 121.63 55.28
N SER A 152 82.81 121.82 54.63
CA SER A 152 82.17 123.13 54.48
C SER A 152 81.53 123.63 55.77
N THR A 153 81.00 122.72 56.58
CA THR A 153 80.38 123.00 57.87
C THR A 153 81.24 122.60 59.07
N ASN A 154 82.38 121.95 58.83
CA ASN A 154 83.33 121.47 59.83
C ASN A 154 82.70 120.46 60.82
N GLN A 155 81.99 119.46 60.28
CA GLN A 155 81.19 118.49 61.05
C GLN A 155 81.44 117.04 60.64
N ILE A 156 81.44 116.11 61.59
CA ILE A 156 81.62 114.65 61.37
C ILE A 156 80.31 113.92 61.71
N ARG A 157 79.75 113.10 60.83
CA ARG A 157 78.55 112.29 61.10
C ARG A 157 78.89 111.18 62.10
N LEU A 158 78.09 111.02 63.15
CA LEU A 158 78.37 110.01 64.18
C LEU A 158 78.08 108.58 63.76
N MET A 159 77.19 108.34 62.78
CA MET A 159 76.92 106.98 62.27
C MET A 159 78.19 106.41 61.58
N PRO A 160 78.57 105.15 61.84
CA PRO A 160 77.74 104.14 62.46
C PRO A 160 77.91 103.93 63.98
N TYR A 161 76.79 103.69 64.67
CA TYR A 161 76.73 103.26 66.07
C TYR A 161 75.43 102.49 66.37
N ASP A 162 75.51 101.60 67.36
CA ASP A 162 74.42 100.70 67.77
C ASP A 162 73.27 101.45 68.44
N ASP A 163 72.09 100.81 68.48
CA ASP A 163 70.95 101.37 69.21
C ASP A 163 71.22 101.40 70.73
N THR A 164 70.83 102.48 71.38
CA THR A 164 70.95 102.60 72.84
C THR A 164 69.97 101.65 73.52
N THR A 165 70.46 100.92 74.53
CA THR A 165 69.60 100.13 75.42
C THR A 165 68.78 101.01 76.38
N ASN A 166 68.98 102.32 76.36
CA ASN A 166 68.10 103.22 77.08
C ASN A 166 66.74 103.27 76.38
N ASN A 167 65.68 102.70 77.00
CA ASN A 167 64.31 102.72 76.46
C ASN A 167 63.79 104.12 76.09
N GLY A 168 64.39 105.19 76.63
CA GLY A 168 64.08 106.56 76.28
C GLY A 168 64.71 107.03 74.96
N GLY A 169 65.50 106.20 74.28
CA GLY A 169 66.21 106.53 73.04
C GLY A 169 67.42 107.45 73.25
N VAL A 170 67.96 107.57 74.47
CA VAL A 170 69.04 108.51 74.82
C VAL A 170 70.44 107.91 74.67
N TYR A 171 71.38 108.68 74.14
CA TYR A 171 72.80 108.40 73.88
C TYR A 171 73.69 109.45 74.54
N ILE A 172 74.96 109.11 74.80
CA ILE A 172 76.00 110.04 75.26
C ILE A 172 77.15 110.05 74.26
N LEU A 173 77.49 111.20 73.72
CA LEU A 173 78.73 111.42 72.98
C LEU A 173 79.86 111.76 73.95
N ALA A 174 80.98 111.05 73.87
CA ALA A 174 82.24 111.36 74.53
C ALA A 174 83.25 111.86 73.49
N ILE A 175 83.96 112.95 73.78
CA ILE A 175 85.04 113.48 72.94
C ILE A 175 86.25 113.67 73.83
N CYS A 176 87.34 112.97 73.54
CA CYS A 176 88.45 112.85 74.46
C CYS A 176 89.78 113.15 73.78
N GLU A 177 90.59 114.00 74.40
CA GLU A 177 91.93 114.29 73.91
C GLU A 177 92.85 113.09 74.14
N ILE A 178 93.64 112.74 73.13
CA ILE A 178 94.51 111.57 73.12
C ILE A 178 95.92 111.94 72.65
N ALA A 179 96.93 111.29 73.23
CA ALA A 179 98.32 111.53 72.88
C ALA A 179 98.75 110.80 71.58
N SER A 180 98.03 109.75 71.19
CA SER A 180 98.21 108.99 69.94
C SER A 180 96.95 108.17 69.63
N VAL A 181 96.82 107.70 68.39
CA VAL A 181 95.64 106.96 67.87
C VAL A 181 95.27 105.70 68.65
N ASP A 182 96.19 105.13 69.44
CA ASP A 182 95.96 103.93 70.28
C ASP A 182 96.04 104.23 71.79
N ALA A 183 96.21 105.49 72.19
CA ALA A 183 96.33 105.84 73.60
C ALA A 183 95.00 105.61 74.35
N THR A 184 95.05 104.85 75.45
CA THR A 184 93.93 104.71 76.38
C THR A 184 93.55 106.08 76.96
N VAL A 185 92.25 106.31 77.03
CA VAL A 185 91.68 107.58 77.45
C VAL A 185 91.41 107.59 78.92
N THR A 186 91.74 108.72 79.55
CA THR A 186 91.36 108.99 80.94
C THR A 186 90.00 109.72 80.93
N PRO A 187 88.90 109.09 81.37
CA PRO A 187 87.53 109.58 81.13
C PRO A 187 87.25 111.01 81.64
N ARG A 188 87.90 111.43 82.73
CA ARG A 188 87.77 112.78 83.30
C ARG A 188 88.28 113.91 82.40
N THR A 189 89.05 113.57 81.37
CA THR A 189 89.62 114.52 80.40
C THR A 189 88.76 114.67 79.15
N CYS A 190 87.69 113.88 79.03
CA CYS A 190 86.73 113.97 77.94
C CYS A 190 85.71 115.08 78.17
N LYS A 191 85.21 115.66 77.08
CA LYS A 191 83.95 116.40 77.04
C LYS A 191 82.81 115.43 76.68
N TYR A 192 81.62 115.65 77.26
CA TYR A 192 80.46 114.80 77.00
C TYR A 192 79.25 115.62 76.58
N ASP A 193 78.44 115.07 75.69
CA ASP A 193 77.15 115.61 75.24
C ASP A 193 76.09 114.50 75.21
N ALA A 194 74.81 114.83 75.34
CA ALA A 194 73.71 113.86 75.37
C ALA A 194 72.68 114.14 74.27
N PHE A 195 72.24 113.10 73.56
CA PHE A 195 71.23 113.21 72.50
C PHE A 195 70.23 112.05 72.46
N LYS A 196 69.12 112.17 71.72
CA LYS A 196 68.02 111.19 71.67
C LYS A 196 67.55 110.87 70.24
N VAL A 197 67.17 109.61 69.96
CA VAL A 197 66.56 109.15 68.68
C VAL A 197 65.19 108.47 68.89
N GLN A 198 64.21 108.65 67.98
CA GLN A 198 62.84 108.04 67.99
C GLN A 198 62.78 106.70 67.15
N VAL A 199 61.90 105.70 67.43
CA VAL A 199 61.92 104.30 66.86
C VAL A 199 60.64 103.89 66.03
N PRO A 200 60.62 103.00 64.95
CA PRO A 200 59.46 102.68 64.03
C PRO A 200 58.89 101.19 63.88
N GLU A 201 57.79 100.92 63.07
CA GLU A 201 56.78 99.74 62.98
C GLU A 201 56.72 98.83 61.63
N ALA A 202 55.79 97.82 61.40
CA ALA A 202 55.77 96.47 60.61
C ALA A 202 55.30 96.27 59.05
N PRO A 203 55.26 95.03 58.35
CA PRO A 203 55.24 94.74 56.83
C PRO A 203 53.94 94.26 56.01
N VAL A 204 53.97 94.06 54.62
CA VAL A 204 52.87 94.00 53.54
C VAL A 204 52.71 92.68 52.65
N THR A 205 51.55 92.34 52.00
CA THR A 205 51.19 91.11 51.14
C THR A 205 50.44 91.33 49.75
N VAL A 206 50.41 90.36 48.78
CA VAL A 206 49.82 90.42 47.37
C VAL A 206 49.04 89.15 46.84
N ALA A 207 48.18 89.24 45.79
CA ALA A 207 47.37 88.12 45.17
C ALA A 207 47.09 88.27 43.63
N ALA A 208 46.65 87.21 42.93
CA ALA A 208 46.36 87.17 41.47
C ALA A 208 44.95 86.64 41.09
N VAL A 209 44.46 86.94 39.88
CA VAL A 209 43.13 86.50 39.37
C VAL A 209 43.24 85.64 38.11
N LEU A 210 42.66 84.45 38.12
CA LEU A 210 42.56 83.52 36.98
C LEU A 210 41.13 83.50 36.45
N SER A 211 40.93 83.49 35.13
CA SER A 211 39.60 83.43 34.53
C SER A 211 39.56 82.82 33.13
N GLY A 212 38.39 82.37 32.71
CA GLY A 212 38.15 81.85 31.36
C GLY A 212 36.67 81.56 31.12
N THR A 213 36.38 80.96 29.98
CA THR A 213 35.02 80.60 29.58
C THR A 213 34.93 79.13 29.19
N LYS A 214 33.92 78.44 29.72
CA LYS A 214 33.48 77.15 29.21
C LYS A 214 32.47 77.38 28.10
N TYR A 215 32.66 76.77 26.93
CA TYR A 215 31.81 77.02 25.75
C TYR A 215 31.37 75.71 25.07
N LEU A 216 30.25 75.81 24.34
CA LEU A 216 29.77 74.79 23.42
C LEU A 216 30.55 74.91 22.11
N ASP A 217 31.50 74.01 21.92
CA ASP A 217 32.32 73.91 20.71
C ASP A 217 31.52 73.18 19.61
N ALA A 218 30.56 73.90 19.03
CA ALA A 218 29.56 73.34 18.13
C ALA A 218 30.15 72.84 16.81
N ASN A 219 31.31 73.36 16.41
CA ASN A 219 32.02 72.99 15.20
C ASN A 219 33.18 72.01 15.47
N THR A 220 33.41 71.63 16.73
CA THR A 220 34.42 70.67 17.19
C THR A 220 35.87 71.05 16.85
N ASN A 221 36.16 72.34 16.66
CA ASN A 221 37.49 72.80 16.25
C ASN A 221 38.47 72.98 17.43
N GLY A 222 37.96 72.91 18.66
CA GLY A 222 38.74 72.97 19.90
C GLY A 222 39.21 74.37 20.33
N GLN A 223 38.67 75.43 19.73
CA GLN A 223 38.91 76.83 20.11
C GLN A 223 37.59 77.59 20.29
N MET A 224 37.55 78.54 21.23
CA MET A 224 36.38 79.40 21.41
C MET A 224 36.29 80.42 20.27
N ASP A 225 35.23 80.35 19.47
CA ASP A 225 34.94 81.26 18.37
C ASP A 225 33.89 82.33 18.76
N PRO A 226 33.89 83.51 18.09
CA PRO A 226 32.84 84.51 18.31
C PRO A 226 31.43 83.96 18.04
N GLY A 227 30.57 84.01 19.06
CA GLY A 227 29.16 83.60 18.96
C GLY A 227 28.87 82.20 19.53
N GLU A 228 29.88 81.47 19.99
CA GLU A 228 29.67 80.22 20.73
C GLU A 228 29.07 80.47 22.11
N ALA A 229 28.11 79.64 22.49
CA ALA A 229 27.40 79.78 23.75
C ALA A 229 28.24 79.27 24.91
N GLY A 230 28.24 79.98 26.03
CA GLY A 230 28.84 79.50 27.27
C GLY A 230 28.06 78.30 27.85
N LEU A 231 28.76 77.38 28.51
CA LEU A 231 28.14 76.27 29.24
C LEU A 231 28.13 76.56 30.75
N PRO A 232 26.95 76.76 31.36
CA PRO A 232 26.84 77.13 32.76
C PRO A 232 26.97 75.93 33.70
N ASN A 233 27.30 76.20 34.97
CA ASN A 233 27.44 75.20 36.04
C ASN A 233 28.46 74.09 35.70
N TRP A 234 29.51 74.44 34.96
CA TRP A 234 30.60 73.53 34.66
C TRP A 234 31.72 73.71 35.67
N THR A 235 32.13 72.61 36.30
CA THR A 235 33.19 72.64 37.30
C THR A 235 34.57 72.74 36.63
N ILE A 236 35.32 73.78 36.99
CA ILE A 236 36.73 73.99 36.65
C ILE A 236 37.56 73.70 37.90
N SER A 237 38.59 72.88 37.72
CA SER A 237 39.52 72.47 38.76
C SER A 237 40.80 73.29 38.67
N ILE A 238 41.20 73.91 39.78
CA ILE A 238 42.44 74.69 39.94
C ILE A 238 43.27 74.02 41.02
N ASN A 239 44.47 73.55 40.69
CA ASN A 239 45.36 72.84 41.62
C ASN A 239 46.70 73.59 41.76
N ASP A 240 47.05 73.96 42.99
CA ASP A 240 48.29 74.70 43.34
C ASP A 240 49.52 73.80 43.61
N GLY A 241 49.39 72.50 43.36
CA GLY A 241 50.40 71.48 43.66
C GLY A 241 50.21 70.78 45.01
N ALA A 242 49.37 71.31 45.91
CA ALA A 242 49.03 70.73 47.20
C ALA A 242 47.52 70.53 47.39
N THR A 243 46.71 71.48 46.93
CA THR A 243 45.27 71.54 47.12
C THR A 243 44.56 71.81 45.79
N THR A 244 43.48 71.06 45.54
CA THR A 244 42.56 71.34 44.44
C THR A 244 41.39 72.17 44.93
N THR A 245 41.23 73.35 44.36
CA THR A 245 40.04 74.19 44.47
C THR A 245 39.19 74.02 43.22
N THR A 246 37.87 74.18 43.36
CA THR A 246 36.95 74.14 42.21
C THR A 246 36.12 75.39 42.16
N VAL A 247 35.85 75.87 40.95
CA VAL A 247 34.89 76.93 40.67
C VAL A 247 33.91 76.43 39.62
N ASP A 248 32.65 76.80 39.75
CA ASP A 248 31.64 76.51 38.74
C ASP A 248 31.45 77.73 37.84
N THR A 249 31.23 77.50 36.56
CA THR A 249 30.92 78.57 35.61
C THR A 249 29.55 79.19 35.87
N ASP A 250 29.44 80.49 35.63
CA ASP A 250 28.20 81.24 35.74
C ASP A 250 27.23 80.95 34.56
N SER A 251 26.09 81.65 34.52
CA SER A 251 25.07 81.50 33.48
C SER A 251 25.58 81.72 32.05
N GLU A 252 26.65 82.50 31.90
CA GLU A 252 27.30 82.84 30.64
C GLU A 252 28.51 81.94 30.34
N GLY A 253 28.76 80.92 31.17
CA GLY A 253 29.87 80.00 31.04
C GLY A 253 31.21 80.55 31.53
N ASN A 254 31.24 81.73 32.14
CA ASN A 254 32.47 82.34 32.63
C ASN A 254 32.82 81.84 34.02
N TRP A 255 34.12 81.75 34.31
CA TRP A 255 34.61 81.42 35.64
C TRP A 255 35.76 82.35 36.03
N SER A 256 35.89 82.60 37.32
CA SER A 256 37.02 83.35 37.87
C SER A 256 37.43 82.78 39.23
N PHE A 257 38.71 82.88 39.54
CA PHE A 257 39.31 82.43 40.78
C PHE A 257 40.41 83.42 41.22
N THR A 258 40.32 83.92 42.44
CA THR A 258 41.36 84.75 43.04
C THR A 258 42.25 83.87 43.91
N THR A 259 43.56 83.89 43.67
CA THR A 259 44.54 83.11 44.43
C THR A 259 44.64 83.62 45.88
N PRO A 260 45.07 82.78 46.83
CA PRO A 260 45.38 83.22 48.19
C PRO A 260 46.42 84.36 48.21
N ALA A 261 46.34 85.24 49.21
CA ALA A 261 47.32 86.32 49.39
C ALA A 261 48.62 85.80 50.00
N VAL A 262 49.74 86.17 49.41
CA VAL A 262 51.09 85.70 49.77
C VAL A 262 52.07 86.86 49.93
N ASN A 263 53.18 86.60 50.62
CA ASN A 263 54.22 87.62 50.82
C ASN A 263 54.86 87.99 49.48
N GLU A 264 55.07 89.29 49.27
CA GLU A 264 55.73 89.82 48.08
C GLU A 264 57.15 89.24 47.94
N GLY A 265 57.48 88.73 46.73
CA GLY A 265 58.77 88.12 46.41
C GLY A 265 58.83 86.58 46.41
N THR A 266 57.69 85.90 46.48
CA THR A 266 57.57 84.42 46.35
C THR A 266 57.07 84.02 44.94
N ALA A 267 57.17 82.74 44.53
CA ALA A 267 56.61 82.27 43.25
C ALA A 267 55.80 80.98 43.43
N GLU A 268 54.68 80.84 42.69
CA GLU A 268 53.73 79.72 42.78
C GLU A 268 53.33 79.18 41.40
N THR A 269 52.91 77.91 41.32
CA THR A 269 52.47 77.26 40.07
C THR A 269 51.08 76.66 40.25
N PHE A 270 50.22 76.82 39.25
CA PHE A 270 48.84 76.30 39.24
C PHE A 270 48.60 75.46 37.97
N THR A 271 47.75 74.44 38.07
CA THR A 271 47.18 73.74 36.92
C THR A 271 45.68 73.91 36.89
N VAL A 272 45.12 74.12 35.71
CA VAL A 272 43.68 74.37 35.49
C VAL A 272 43.16 73.40 34.44
N SER A 273 42.10 72.67 34.78
CA SER A 273 41.43 71.73 33.89
C SER A 273 39.92 71.78 34.10
N GLU A 274 39.15 71.41 33.09
CA GLU A 274 37.73 71.12 33.28
C GLU A 274 37.51 69.77 34.00
N VAL A 275 36.33 69.60 34.60
CA VAL A 275 35.82 68.27 34.98
C VAL A 275 34.85 67.78 33.90
N GLN A 276 35.12 66.64 33.27
CA GLN A 276 34.28 66.08 32.20
C GLN A 276 32.86 65.75 32.71
N GLN A 277 31.83 66.20 31.97
CA GLN A 277 30.43 65.85 32.26
C GLN A 277 29.92 64.68 31.41
N PRO A 278 29.04 63.81 31.94
CA PRO A 278 28.34 62.80 31.16
C PRO A 278 27.52 63.43 30.02
N GLY A 279 27.54 62.80 28.84
CA GLY A 279 26.78 63.27 27.68
C GLY A 279 27.46 64.40 26.90
N TYR A 280 28.69 64.75 27.24
CA TYR A 280 29.54 65.65 26.48
C TYR A 280 30.87 65.00 26.12
N GLU A 281 31.52 65.50 25.07
CA GLU A 281 32.91 65.23 24.75
C GLU A 281 33.69 66.54 24.86
N GLN A 282 34.84 66.53 25.54
CA GLN A 282 35.75 67.66 25.52
C GLN A 282 36.44 67.72 24.15
N THR A 283 36.25 68.80 23.41
CA THR A 283 36.81 69.00 22.06
C THR A 283 37.85 70.12 22.03
N GLY A 284 37.71 71.13 22.88
CA GLY A 284 38.71 72.17 23.20
C GLY A 284 39.14 72.09 24.65
N ASN A 285 40.23 72.68 25.06
CA ASN A 285 41.15 73.62 24.42
C ASN A 285 42.34 72.91 23.76
N THR A 286 42.30 72.81 22.43
CA THR A 286 43.45 72.32 21.65
C THR A 286 44.37 73.44 21.22
N ILE A 287 43.92 74.70 21.36
CA ILE A 287 44.64 75.93 21.05
C ILE A 287 44.67 76.81 22.30
N ASP A 288 45.84 77.37 22.64
CA ASP A 288 45.98 78.27 23.79
C ASP A 288 45.41 79.65 23.45
N GLN A 289 44.35 80.04 24.15
CA GLN A 289 43.64 81.31 23.98
C GLN A 289 43.85 82.27 25.16
N SER A 290 44.82 81.97 26.03
CA SER A 290 45.03 82.71 27.27
C SER A 290 45.77 84.05 27.06
N SER A 291 45.56 84.98 28.00
CA SER A 291 46.23 86.28 28.07
C SER A 291 46.63 86.58 29.51
N ALA A 292 47.91 86.85 29.76
CA ALA A 292 48.45 87.01 31.11
C ALA A 292 49.12 88.38 31.35
N THR A 293 49.01 88.93 32.56
CA THR A 293 49.59 90.22 32.99
C THR A 293 50.34 90.09 34.32
N GLY A 294 51.23 91.04 34.64
CA GLY A 294 51.95 91.05 35.93
C GLY A 294 53.04 89.98 36.04
N GLY A 295 53.58 89.51 34.91
CA GLY A 295 54.66 88.52 34.85
C GLY A 295 54.21 87.06 34.91
N VAL A 296 52.90 86.79 34.94
CA VAL A 296 52.32 85.45 34.88
C VAL A 296 52.63 84.79 33.53
N THR A 297 52.96 83.50 33.52
CA THR A 297 53.15 82.69 32.30
C THR A 297 52.14 81.54 32.25
N VAL A 298 51.68 81.18 31.05
CA VAL A 298 50.70 80.11 30.80
C VAL A 298 51.25 79.14 29.75
N ALA A 299 51.01 77.85 29.94
CA ALA A 299 51.29 76.81 28.95
C ALA A 299 50.10 75.83 28.86
N LEU A 300 49.79 75.36 27.66
CA LEU A 300 48.73 74.40 27.39
C LEU A 300 49.31 73.06 26.89
N SER A 301 48.96 71.97 27.56
CA SER A 301 49.24 70.60 27.11
C SER A 301 48.10 69.67 27.52
N ASP A 302 47.70 68.76 26.64
CA ASP A 302 46.64 67.76 26.88
C ASP A 302 45.35 68.35 27.48
N LYS A 303 44.94 69.53 26.98
CA LYS A 303 43.74 70.27 27.45
C LYS A 303 43.80 70.71 28.92
N ILE A 304 45.00 70.88 29.46
CA ILE A 304 45.26 71.39 30.81
C ILE A 304 46.15 72.64 30.69
N TYR A 305 45.72 73.74 31.30
CA TYR A 305 46.57 74.94 31.43
C TYR A 305 47.48 74.81 32.66
N THR A 306 48.74 75.19 32.53
CA THR A 306 49.71 75.32 33.64
C THR A 306 50.18 76.77 33.72
N LEU A 307 50.07 77.39 34.90
CA LEU A 307 50.37 78.79 35.15
C LEU A 307 51.47 78.96 36.18
N THR A 308 52.38 79.93 35.99
CA THR A 308 53.38 80.32 37.01
C THR A 308 53.24 81.80 37.39
N LEU A 309 53.02 82.07 38.67
CA LEU A 309 52.81 83.40 39.27
C LEU A 309 54.10 83.88 39.99
N PRO A 310 54.65 85.05 39.67
CA PRO A 310 55.90 85.54 40.28
C PRO A 310 55.72 86.35 41.59
N ASN A 311 54.49 86.62 42.04
CA ASN A 311 54.09 87.38 43.25
C ASN A 311 54.95 88.62 43.58
N THR A 312 55.38 89.36 42.55
CA THR A 312 56.07 90.66 42.67
C THR A 312 55.11 91.85 42.54
N GLY A 313 53.79 91.60 42.58
CA GLY A 313 52.72 92.58 42.36
C GLY A 313 51.40 91.92 41.94
N PRO A 314 50.31 92.68 41.73
CA PRO A 314 49.04 92.13 41.26
C PRO A 314 49.16 91.57 39.83
N GLY A 315 48.78 90.30 39.64
CA GLY A 315 48.85 89.58 38.36
C GLY A 315 47.51 88.97 37.93
N SER A 316 47.35 88.64 36.64
CA SER A 316 46.15 87.95 36.15
C SER A 316 46.42 87.05 34.95
N ALA A 317 45.58 86.03 34.75
CA ALA A 317 45.52 85.24 33.50
C ALA A 317 44.06 84.99 33.12
N SER A 318 43.65 85.49 31.96
CA SER A 318 42.30 85.33 31.40
C SER A 318 42.33 84.49 30.12
N GLY A 319 41.17 84.14 29.57
CA GLY A 319 41.08 83.36 28.32
C GLY A 319 41.45 81.88 28.49
N LEU A 320 41.44 81.37 29.72
CA LEU A 320 41.65 79.95 30.04
C LEU A 320 40.38 79.14 29.69
N ASN A 321 40.08 79.05 28.39
CA ASN A 321 38.82 78.54 27.88
C ASN A 321 38.81 77.01 27.72
N PHE A 322 37.64 76.39 27.76
CA PHE A 322 37.42 74.95 27.62
C PHE A 322 36.17 74.65 26.79
N GLY A 323 36.29 73.82 25.75
CA GLY A 323 35.24 73.62 24.73
C GLY A 323 34.70 72.19 24.72
N ASN A 324 33.38 72.02 24.78
CA ASN A 324 32.75 70.70 24.71
C ASN A 324 31.58 70.68 23.75
N ILE A 325 31.27 69.50 23.24
CA ILE A 325 30.07 69.24 22.43
C ILE A 325 29.20 68.17 23.07
N HIS A 326 27.88 68.25 22.89
CA HIS A 326 26.96 67.19 23.32
C HIS A 326 27.15 65.92 22.50
N LEU A 327 27.08 64.76 23.14
CA LEU A 327 27.10 63.46 22.45
C LEU A 327 25.71 63.10 21.90
N ALA A 328 25.69 62.68 20.63
CA ALA A 328 24.53 62.05 20.02
C ALA A 328 24.40 60.59 20.49
N SER A 329 23.18 60.06 20.44
CA SER A 329 22.90 58.64 20.70
C SER A 329 23.39 57.77 19.54
N ALA A 330 24.00 56.63 19.87
CA ALA A 330 24.35 55.61 18.87
C ALA A 330 23.11 55.14 18.09
N LEU A 331 23.30 54.80 16.81
CA LEU A 331 22.22 54.20 16.02
C LEU A 331 21.95 52.77 16.54
N THR A 332 20.70 52.34 16.44
CA THR A 332 20.30 50.98 16.80
C THR A 332 19.79 50.25 15.55
N ALA A 333 19.74 48.93 15.60
CA ALA A 333 19.24 48.14 14.50
C ALA A 333 18.43 46.92 14.96
N SER A 334 17.51 46.48 14.10
CA SER A 334 16.75 45.24 14.26
C SER A 334 16.66 44.51 12.93
N LYS A 335 16.37 43.22 12.96
CA LYS A 335 16.38 42.36 11.78
C LYS A 335 15.29 41.29 11.85
N THR A 336 14.73 40.96 10.69
CA THR A 336 13.84 39.80 10.49
C THR A 336 14.53 38.72 9.65
N ALA A 337 14.12 37.46 9.79
CA ALA A 337 14.57 36.36 8.93
C ALA A 337 13.39 35.45 8.57
N ALA A 338 13.13 35.29 7.28
CA ALA A 338 12.09 34.44 6.72
C ALA A 338 12.75 33.36 5.84
N PRO A 339 12.94 32.13 6.36
CA PRO A 339 13.46 31.01 5.58
C PRO A 339 12.45 30.53 4.54
N ALA A 340 12.94 30.10 3.38
CA ALA A 340 12.18 29.55 2.28
C ALA A 340 12.95 28.40 1.60
N PHE A 341 12.26 27.32 1.25
CA PHE A 341 12.82 26.20 0.50
C PHE A 341 11.73 25.42 -0.26
N THR A 342 12.16 24.65 -1.26
CA THR A 342 11.29 23.84 -2.11
C THR A 342 11.44 22.36 -1.78
N ARG A 343 10.33 21.66 -1.51
CA ARG A 343 10.29 20.20 -1.35
C ARG A 343 9.65 19.54 -2.55
N THR A 344 10.37 18.62 -3.21
CA THR A 344 9.86 17.86 -4.37
C THR A 344 9.58 16.42 -3.97
N PHE A 345 8.36 15.93 -4.25
CA PHE A 345 7.96 14.56 -3.95
C PHE A 345 7.99 13.66 -5.18
N THR A 346 8.55 12.47 -5.04
CA THR A 346 8.36 11.37 -6.00
C THR A 346 7.29 10.39 -5.51
N TRP A 347 6.66 9.69 -6.46
CA TRP A 347 5.57 8.74 -6.21
C TRP A 347 5.83 7.39 -6.88
N GLN A 348 5.40 6.33 -6.21
CA GLN A 348 5.36 4.97 -6.74
C GLN A 348 3.92 4.46 -6.71
N ILE A 349 3.59 3.54 -7.61
CA ILE A 349 2.30 2.85 -7.66
C ILE A 349 2.51 1.35 -7.70
N ALA A 350 1.72 0.63 -6.91
CA ALA A 350 1.64 -0.81 -6.91
C ALA A 350 0.18 -1.22 -7.05
N LYS A 351 -0.05 -2.35 -7.74
CA LYS A 351 -1.38 -2.91 -7.94
C LYS A 351 -1.36 -4.38 -7.54
N ALA A 352 -2.32 -4.79 -6.75
CA ALA A 352 -2.54 -6.18 -6.34
C ALA A 352 -3.99 -6.58 -6.63
N VAL A 353 -4.24 -7.88 -6.65
CA VAL A 353 -5.57 -8.47 -6.82
C VAL A 353 -5.75 -9.60 -5.81
N ASP A 354 -6.96 -9.81 -5.32
CA ASP A 354 -7.28 -10.84 -4.33
C ASP A 354 -7.08 -12.27 -4.86
N LYS A 355 -7.36 -12.48 -6.15
CA LYS A 355 -7.18 -13.74 -6.87
C LYS A 355 -6.64 -13.46 -8.27
N THR A 356 -5.82 -14.37 -8.79
CA THR A 356 -5.31 -14.27 -10.17
C THR A 356 -6.13 -15.10 -11.16
N GLU A 357 -6.94 -16.03 -10.67
CA GLU A 357 -7.76 -16.94 -11.47
C GLU A 357 -9.04 -17.32 -10.72
N ILE A 358 -10.17 -17.36 -11.42
CA ILE A 358 -11.45 -17.84 -10.92
C ILE A 358 -12.10 -18.71 -12.00
N ASP A 359 -12.42 -19.94 -11.62
CA ASP A 359 -13.25 -20.85 -12.40
C ASP A 359 -14.72 -20.62 -12.00
N THR A 360 -15.58 -20.37 -12.98
CA THR A 360 -16.97 -19.95 -12.76
C THR A 360 -17.89 -20.43 -13.87
N ALA A 361 -19.18 -20.52 -13.59
CA ALA A 361 -20.20 -20.83 -14.62
C ALA A 361 -20.70 -19.57 -15.36
N ASP A 362 -20.56 -18.39 -14.74
CA ASP A 362 -21.07 -17.12 -15.31
C ASP A 362 -20.37 -15.91 -14.67
N GLY A 363 -19.24 -15.51 -15.26
CA GLY A 363 -18.48 -14.34 -14.86
C GLY A 363 -17.79 -14.44 -13.50
N ALA A 364 -16.82 -13.56 -13.27
CA ALA A 364 -16.01 -13.56 -12.06
C ALA A 364 -15.70 -12.14 -11.58
N THR A 365 -15.82 -11.93 -10.27
CA THR A 365 -15.48 -10.67 -9.62
C THR A 365 -14.09 -10.75 -9.01
N PHE A 366 -13.23 -9.78 -9.37
CA PHE A 366 -11.92 -9.58 -8.78
C PHE A 366 -11.89 -8.27 -8.00
N THR A 367 -11.19 -8.27 -6.87
CA THR A 367 -10.98 -7.07 -6.04
C THR A 367 -9.55 -6.62 -6.19
N TYR A 368 -9.37 -5.44 -6.79
CA TYR A 368 -8.07 -4.81 -6.99
C TYR A 368 -7.75 -3.89 -5.82
N THR A 369 -6.50 -3.92 -5.38
CA THR A 369 -5.93 -2.96 -4.44
C THR A 369 -4.88 -2.14 -5.17
N VAL A 370 -5.06 -0.83 -5.24
CA VAL A 370 -4.07 0.10 -5.79
C VAL A 370 -3.45 0.87 -4.64
N THR A 371 -2.14 0.79 -4.50
CA THR A 371 -1.36 1.49 -3.47
C THR A 371 -0.49 2.52 -4.14
N VAL A 372 -0.50 3.74 -3.62
CA VAL A 372 0.45 4.79 -4.01
C VAL A 372 1.30 5.17 -2.82
N THR A 373 2.60 5.31 -3.06
CA THR A 373 3.59 5.64 -2.04
C THR A 373 4.27 6.94 -2.40
N ARG A 374 4.11 7.95 -1.54
CA ARG A 374 4.82 9.22 -1.63
C ARG A 374 6.15 9.10 -0.90
N SER A 375 7.24 9.53 -1.54
CA SER A 375 8.54 9.69 -0.89
C SER A 375 8.49 10.73 0.25
N ALA A 376 9.53 10.77 1.09
CA ALA A 376 9.69 11.81 2.12
C ALA A 376 9.89 13.23 1.52
N GLY A 377 10.16 13.32 0.22
CA GLY A 377 10.51 14.56 -0.48
C GLY A 377 12.01 14.83 -0.45
N THR A 378 12.49 15.61 -1.42
CA THR A 378 13.86 16.14 -1.46
C THR A 378 13.81 17.66 -1.43
N ASP A 379 14.62 18.25 -0.55
CA ASP A 379 14.63 19.69 -0.31
C ASP A 379 15.71 20.40 -1.13
N SER A 380 15.39 21.59 -1.63
CA SER A 380 16.25 22.39 -2.51
C SER A 380 15.87 23.87 -2.48
N ALA A 381 16.64 24.72 -3.16
CA ALA A 381 16.37 26.15 -3.29
C ALA A 381 16.23 26.88 -1.93
N TRP A 382 17.13 26.57 -0.99
CA TRP A 382 17.16 27.21 0.33
C TRP A 382 17.54 28.69 0.21
N ALA A 383 16.73 29.54 0.81
CA ALA A 383 16.91 30.98 0.83
C ALA A 383 16.42 31.57 2.16
N VAL A 384 16.96 32.72 2.55
CA VAL A 384 16.50 33.50 3.71
C VAL A 384 16.37 34.94 3.27
N GLY A 385 15.16 35.49 3.35
CA GLY A 385 14.90 36.91 3.08
C GLY A 385 14.52 37.65 4.35
N GLY A 386 14.63 38.97 4.32
CA GLY A 386 14.12 39.79 5.42
C GLY A 386 14.46 41.25 5.26
N GLU A 387 14.34 41.96 6.38
CA GLU A 387 14.54 43.41 6.46
C GLU A 387 15.48 43.73 7.63
N ILE A 388 16.40 44.67 7.41
CA ILE A 388 17.28 45.24 8.42
C ILE A 388 16.83 46.69 8.62
N THR A 389 16.34 47.00 9.81
CA THR A 389 15.82 48.32 10.15
C THR A 389 16.82 49.04 11.03
N VAL A 390 17.35 50.16 10.55
CA VAL A 390 18.28 51.03 11.28
C VAL A 390 17.51 52.21 11.85
N SER A 391 17.60 52.43 13.15
CA SER A 391 16.86 53.46 13.88
C SER A 391 17.80 54.55 14.38
N ASN A 392 17.47 55.79 14.04
CA ASN A 392 18.14 56.99 14.50
C ASN A 392 17.28 57.69 15.55
N ALA A 393 17.69 57.63 16.82
CA ALA A 393 17.01 58.31 17.92
C ALA A 393 17.36 59.81 18.01
N ASN A 394 18.33 60.29 17.23
CA ASN A 394 18.77 61.69 17.25
C ASN A 394 17.80 62.59 16.49
N THR A 395 17.70 63.84 16.91
CA THR A 395 16.89 64.88 16.25
C THR A 395 17.53 65.46 14.98
N ALA A 396 18.71 64.97 14.60
CA ALA A 396 19.39 65.25 13.36
C ALA A 396 19.66 63.93 12.60
N ALA A 397 19.71 64.01 11.27
CA ALA A 397 19.98 62.86 10.41
C ALA A 397 21.44 62.40 10.57
N ALA A 398 21.67 61.08 10.47
CA ALA A 398 22.99 60.48 10.59
C ALA A 398 23.28 59.58 9.37
N GLU A 399 24.52 59.57 8.90
CA GLU A 399 24.94 58.73 7.78
C GLU A 399 25.55 57.40 8.26
N ILE A 400 25.12 56.30 7.64
CA ILE A 400 25.76 54.98 7.79
C ILE A 400 26.66 54.70 6.58
N SER A 401 27.82 54.12 6.84
CA SER A 401 28.83 53.78 5.83
C SER A 401 28.55 52.45 5.12
N GLY A 402 27.77 51.56 5.73
CA GLY A 402 27.47 50.26 5.15
C GLY A 402 26.74 49.32 6.10
N ILE A 403 26.22 48.23 5.53
CA ILE A 403 25.64 47.09 6.25
C ILE A 403 26.30 45.82 5.70
N SER A 404 26.97 45.06 6.57
CA SER A 404 27.40 43.70 6.24
C SER A 404 26.41 42.71 6.80
N ASP A 405 25.98 41.72 6.01
CA ASP A 405 25.05 40.67 6.43
C ASP A 405 25.65 39.30 6.19
N ALA A 406 25.58 38.42 7.20
CA ALA A 406 26.08 37.06 7.10
C ALA A 406 25.28 36.11 7.99
N ILE A 407 24.98 34.94 7.42
CA ILE A 407 24.49 33.78 8.18
C ILE A 407 25.71 32.99 8.63
N ASP A 408 25.63 32.36 9.80
CA ASP A 408 26.61 31.43 10.35
C ASP A 408 26.66 30.09 9.59
N ASP A 409 26.77 30.16 8.26
CA ASP A 409 26.86 29.03 7.32
C ASP A 409 27.70 29.39 6.09
N ALA A 410 28.72 28.59 5.80
CA ALA A 410 29.58 28.77 4.63
C ALA A 410 28.84 28.59 3.30
N ASN A 411 27.70 27.89 3.30
CA ASN A 411 26.90 27.69 2.10
C ASN A 411 26.02 28.89 1.77
N ALA A 412 25.82 29.83 2.71
CA ALA A 412 24.93 30.98 2.57
C ALA A 412 25.70 32.21 2.04
N THR A 413 25.13 32.91 1.08
CA THR A 413 25.62 34.20 0.58
C THR A 413 24.51 35.23 0.65
N CYS A 414 24.72 36.30 1.42
CA CYS A 414 23.74 37.34 1.68
C CYS A 414 24.06 38.63 0.93
N LEU A 415 23.02 39.23 0.34
CA LEU A 415 23.09 40.53 -0.32
C LEU A 415 22.08 41.47 0.32
N VAL A 416 22.55 42.62 0.80
CA VAL A 416 21.70 43.72 1.28
C VAL A 416 21.43 44.66 0.11
N ALA A 417 20.15 44.96 -0.12
CA ALA A 417 19.74 45.93 -1.12
C ALA A 417 19.87 47.35 -0.57
N GLY A 418 20.62 48.21 -1.26
CA GLY A 418 20.81 49.60 -0.90
C GLY A 418 22.07 50.19 -1.53
N THR A 419 22.19 51.51 -1.47
CA THR A 419 23.40 52.26 -1.84
C THR A 419 23.98 52.90 -0.58
N PHE A 420 25.29 52.78 -0.38
CA PHE A 420 25.98 53.35 0.79
C PHE A 420 27.07 54.36 0.36
N PRO A 421 27.33 55.42 1.14
CA PRO A 421 26.71 55.75 2.43
C PRO A 421 25.21 56.09 2.31
N ALA A 422 24.44 55.80 3.37
CA ALA A 422 22.99 56.02 3.42
C ALA A 422 22.61 56.92 4.61
N THR A 423 21.73 57.88 4.39
CA THR A 423 21.26 58.80 5.44
C THR A 423 20.06 58.21 6.18
N ILE A 424 20.13 58.10 7.50
CA ILE A 424 19.03 57.72 8.38
C ILE A 424 18.39 59.00 8.93
N PRO A 425 17.12 59.30 8.58
CA PRO A 425 16.49 60.57 8.96
C PRO A 425 16.38 60.75 10.48
N ALA A 426 16.29 62.01 10.91
CA ALA A 426 16.10 62.36 12.32
C ALA A 426 14.85 61.68 12.91
N SER A 427 14.99 61.13 14.12
CA SER A 427 13.91 60.47 14.89
C SER A 427 13.13 59.41 14.09
N ALA A 428 13.78 58.75 13.15
CA ALA A 428 13.15 57.83 12.22
C ALA A 428 13.95 56.53 12.07
N SER A 429 13.36 55.57 11.37
CA SER A 429 14.06 54.36 10.96
C SER A 429 14.04 54.22 9.45
N THR A 430 15.06 53.59 8.89
CA THR A 430 15.13 53.22 7.47
C THR A 430 15.42 51.74 7.36
N SER A 431 14.73 51.10 6.42
CA SER A 431 14.76 49.67 6.24
C SER A 431 15.43 49.27 4.94
N PHE A 432 16.25 48.22 5.02
CA PHE A 432 16.99 47.64 3.90
C PHE A 432 16.61 46.18 3.76
N THR A 433 16.09 45.80 2.60
CA THR A 433 15.79 44.39 2.34
C THR A 433 17.08 43.63 2.09
N TYR A 434 17.11 42.36 2.47
CA TYR A 434 18.23 41.48 2.16
C TYR A 434 17.72 40.13 1.67
N ALA A 435 18.54 39.45 0.86
CA ALA A 435 18.29 38.11 0.41
C ALA A 435 19.58 37.28 0.54
N CYS A 436 19.46 36.13 1.18
CA CYS A 436 20.51 35.13 1.26
C CYS A 436 20.12 33.91 0.42
N THR A 437 21.06 33.40 -0.35
CA THR A 437 20.91 32.15 -1.13
C THR A 437 21.90 31.11 -0.62
N TYR A 438 21.54 29.84 -0.74
CA TYR A 438 22.43 28.74 -0.35
C TYR A 438 22.89 27.94 -1.56
N SER A 439 24.18 27.61 -1.57
CA SER A 439 24.79 26.74 -2.58
C SER A 439 24.55 25.24 -2.33
N ALA A 440 24.18 24.86 -1.10
CA ALA A 440 23.87 23.50 -0.67
C ALA A 440 22.86 23.51 0.49
N VAL A 441 22.51 22.33 1.04
CA VAL A 441 21.73 22.27 2.28
C VAL A 441 22.47 22.96 3.41
N HIS A 442 21.74 23.71 4.23
CA HIS A 442 22.29 24.40 5.39
C HIS A 442 23.00 23.42 6.35
N ALA A 443 24.12 23.84 6.94
CA ALA A 443 24.95 23.02 7.81
C ALA A 443 24.29 22.72 9.17
N SER A 444 23.32 23.55 9.60
CA SER A 444 22.61 23.44 10.88
C SER A 444 21.14 23.79 10.71
N ALA A 445 20.27 23.15 11.49
CA ALA A 445 18.83 23.44 11.52
C ALA A 445 18.48 24.74 12.26
N ASN A 446 19.38 25.23 13.12
CA ASN A 446 19.26 26.52 13.80
C ASN A 446 20.45 27.37 13.39
N GLN A 447 20.16 28.51 12.76
CA GLN A 447 21.16 29.44 12.24
C GLN A 447 20.82 30.84 12.70
N THR A 448 21.80 31.72 12.75
CA THR A 448 21.60 33.12 13.09
C THR A 448 22.09 33.98 11.94
N ASN A 449 21.20 34.80 11.38
CA ASN A 449 21.62 35.84 10.45
C ASN A 449 22.01 37.09 11.25
N THR A 450 23.23 37.59 11.04
CA THR A 450 23.79 38.75 11.72
C THR A 450 24.10 39.85 10.72
N ALA A 451 23.40 40.97 10.84
CA ALA A 451 23.74 42.23 10.19
C ALA A 451 24.58 43.08 11.12
N THR A 452 25.61 43.74 10.58
CA THR A 452 26.38 44.77 11.30
C THR A 452 26.30 46.08 10.51
N ILE A 453 25.69 47.09 11.12
CA ILE A 453 25.60 48.45 10.59
C ILE A 453 26.83 49.21 11.07
N SER A 454 27.50 49.96 10.21
CA SER A 454 28.68 50.76 10.58
C SER A 454 28.50 52.23 10.20
N TRP A 455 28.91 53.16 11.06
CA TRP A 455 28.96 54.59 10.76
C TRP A 455 30.27 55.21 11.26
N ALA A 456 30.76 56.21 10.53
CA ALA A 456 31.92 56.99 10.94
C ALA A 456 31.53 58.07 11.97
N GLU A 457 32.53 58.62 12.66
CA GLU A 457 32.34 59.78 13.52
C GLU A 457 31.88 60.98 12.69
N GLN A 458 30.86 61.69 13.18
CA GLN A 458 30.25 62.81 12.47
C GLN A 458 29.61 63.81 13.43
N THR A 459 29.80 65.10 13.17
CA THR A 459 29.06 66.17 13.83
C THR A 459 27.73 66.37 13.11
N LEU A 460 26.63 66.17 13.83
CA LEU A 460 25.28 66.26 13.29
C LEU A 460 24.83 67.74 13.18
N SER A 461 23.83 68.00 12.34
CA SER A 461 23.33 69.36 12.07
C SER A 461 22.75 70.10 13.28
N ASN A 462 22.51 69.42 14.39
CA ASN A 462 22.04 69.99 15.66
C ASN A 462 23.18 70.25 16.67
N ALA A 463 24.44 70.31 16.21
CA ALA A 463 25.64 70.51 17.03
C ALA A 463 25.81 69.43 18.12
N THR A 464 25.59 68.17 17.75
CA THR A 464 25.93 67.00 18.58
C THR A 464 26.90 66.10 17.84
N LEU A 465 27.79 65.42 18.58
CA LEU A 465 28.80 64.53 18.03
C LEU A 465 28.34 63.07 18.12
N LEU A 466 28.17 62.41 16.98
CA LEU A 466 27.98 60.97 16.90
C LEU A 466 29.34 60.29 16.74
N LYS A 467 29.81 59.58 17.77
CA LYS A 467 31.05 58.81 17.70
C LYS A 467 30.94 57.68 16.68
N ALA A 468 32.06 57.33 16.05
CA ALA A 468 32.15 56.17 15.17
C ALA A 468 31.68 54.91 15.91
N GLY A 469 30.90 54.06 15.23
CA GLY A 469 30.30 52.92 15.90
C GLY A 469 29.71 51.89 14.95
N THR A 470 29.30 50.78 15.56
CA THR A 470 28.60 49.70 14.89
C THR A 470 27.39 49.27 15.70
N ALA A 471 26.31 48.87 15.04
CA ALA A 471 25.16 48.23 15.67
C ALA A 471 24.96 46.82 15.08
N PRO A 472 25.02 45.75 15.89
CA PRO A 472 24.63 44.43 15.45
C PRO A 472 23.10 44.29 15.47
N ALA A 473 22.55 43.54 14.50
CA ALA A 473 21.17 43.09 14.51
C ALA A 473 21.12 41.61 14.09
N THR A 474 20.53 40.78 14.95
CA THR A 474 20.47 39.33 14.74
C THR A 474 19.04 38.85 14.59
N ALA A 475 18.82 37.86 13.73
CA ALA A 475 17.55 37.12 13.64
C ALA A 475 17.83 35.62 13.55
N SER A 476 17.14 34.83 14.38
CA SER A 476 17.20 33.37 14.32
C SER A 476 16.44 32.85 13.09
N ILE A 477 17.02 31.86 12.43
CA ILE A 477 16.43 31.15 11.30
C ILE A 477 15.93 29.80 11.82
N THR A 478 14.62 29.61 11.74
CA THR A 478 13.96 28.34 12.08
C THR A 478 13.30 27.79 10.81
N TRP A 479 13.86 26.73 10.26
CA TRP A 479 13.31 26.07 9.06
C TRP A 479 12.01 25.33 9.40
N GLY A 480 10.89 25.86 8.91
CA GLY A 480 9.55 25.29 9.09
C GLY A 480 9.11 24.41 7.92
N ASP A 481 7.83 24.49 7.56
CA ASP A 481 7.30 23.82 6.37
C ASP A 481 7.87 24.43 5.08
N PRO A 482 8.04 23.62 4.00
CA PRO A 482 8.50 24.12 2.71
C PRO A 482 7.55 25.19 2.18
N THR A 483 8.12 26.30 1.71
CA THR A 483 7.37 27.40 1.10
C THR A 483 6.84 27.05 -0.29
N THR A 484 7.46 26.07 -0.96
CA THR A 484 6.99 25.56 -2.25
C THR A 484 7.04 24.04 -2.23
N GLN A 485 5.95 23.40 -2.63
CA GLN A 485 5.87 21.94 -2.73
C GLN A 485 5.61 21.55 -4.18
N VAL A 486 6.47 20.71 -4.74
CA VAL A 486 6.37 20.21 -6.11
C VAL A 486 5.92 18.75 -6.07
N ASP A 487 4.93 18.42 -6.89
CA ASP A 487 4.36 17.07 -6.99
C ASP A 487 3.77 16.54 -5.66
N ASN A 488 3.23 17.45 -4.83
CA ASN A 488 2.65 17.13 -3.51
C ASN A 488 1.41 16.24 -3.57
N SER A 489 0.79 16.11 -4.75
CA SER A 489 -0.33 15.20 -4.95
C SER A 489 -0.28 14.50 -6.31
N VAL A 490 -0.94 13.35 -6.38
CA VAL A 490 -1.13 12.58 -7.61
C VAL A 490 -2.61 12.32 -7.88
N SER A 491 -2.97 12.33 -9.15
CA SER A 491 -4.25 11.85 -9.66
C SER A 491 -4.05 10.43 -10.19
N VAL A 492 -4.70 9.44 -9.57
CA VAL A 492 -4.62 8.02 -9.92
C VAL A 492 -5.84 7.63 -10.73
N SER A 493 -5.63 7.08 -11.92
CA SER A 493 -6.69 6.62 -12.82
C SER A 493 -6.53 5.14 -13.13
N ASP A 494 -7.65 4.41 -13.10
CA ASP A 494 -7.74 3.02 -13.51
C ASP A 494 -9.04 2.83 -14.29
N PRO A 495 -9.00 2.24 -15.51
CA PRO A 495 -10.17 2.17 -16.38
C PRO A 495 -11.30 1.27 -15.83
N LEU A 496 -11.01 0.38 -14.87
CA LEU A 496 -12.01 -0.51 -14.28
C LEU A 496 -12.56 0.02 -12.94
N ASP A 497 -11.99 1.10 -12.38
CA ASP A 497 -12.53 1.78 -11.19
C ASP A 497 -13.52 2.88 -11.61
N SER A 498 -14.80 2.69 -11.28
CA SER A 498 -15.86 3.65 -11.62
C SER A 498 -15.74 4.99 -10.89
N GLN A 499 -14.90 5.08 -9.84
CA GLN A 499 -14.63 6.34 -9.15
C GLN A 499 -13.28 6.96 -9.52
N ALA A 500 -12.57 6.40 -10.50
CA ALA A 500 -11.39 7.04 -11.05
C ALA A 500 -11.75 8.34 -11.82
N PRO A 501 -10.87 9.35 -11.83
CA PRO A 501 -9.59 9.41 -11.12
C PRO A 501 -9.74 9.80 -9.63
N ARG A 502 -8.86 9.27 -8.78
CA ARG A 502 -8.78 9.57 -7.34
C ARG A 502 -7.54 10.40 -7.03
N THR A 503 -7.64 11.36 -6.11
CA THR A 503 -6.50 12.23 -5.74
C THR A 503 -5.90 11.83 -4.40
N PHE A 504 -4.56 11.73 -4.35
CA PHE A 504 -3.80 11.44 -3.14
C PHE A 504 -2.81 12.56 -2.84
N SER A 505 -2.85 13.09 -1.62
CA SER A 505 -1.86 14.05 -1.09
C SER A 505 -0.94 13.43 -0.03
N ALA A 506 -1.06 12.13 0.22
CA ALA A 506 -0.18 11.32 1.07
C ALA A 506 -0.17 9.87 0.56
N SER A 507 0.78 9.05 1.05
CA SER A 507 0.76 7.61 0.80
C SER A 507 -0.56 7.00 1.25
N GLY A 508 -1.10 6.08 0.45
CA GLY A 508 -2.40 5.47 0.73
C GLY A 508 -2.73 4.36 -0.26
N PHE A 509 -3.90 3.76 -0.08
CA PHE A 509 -4.42 2.76 -0.99
C PHE A 509 -5.94 2.87 -1.09
N PHE A 510 -6.48 2.29 -2.15
CA PHE A 510 -7.92 2.08 -2.31
C PHE A 510 -8.16 0.71 -2.91
N THR A 511 -9.35 0.18 -2.65
CA THR A 511 -9.82 -1.09 -3.19
C THR A 511 -11.08 -0.87 -4.00
N TYR A 512 -11.22 -1.57 -5.11
CA TYR A 512 -12.46 -1.63 -5.87
C TYR A 512 -12.60 -3.02 -6.50
N SER A 513 -13.85 -3.43 -6.74
CA SER A 513 -14.14 -4.71 -7.37
C SER A 513 -14.65 -4.49 -8.79
N HIS A 514 -14.28 -5.39 -9.70
CA HIS A 514 -14.77 -5.41 -11.07
C HIS A 514 -15.24 -6.82 -11.41
N ASN A 515 -16.43 -6.92 -11.99
CA ASN A 515 -16.99 -8.19 -12.46
C ASN A 515 -16.80 -8.31 -13.97
N PHE A 516 -15.99 -9.27 -14.39
CA PHE A 516 -15.90 -9.65 -15.80
C PHE A 516 -17.05 -10.62 -16.13
N SER A 517 -17.79 -10.32 -17.18
CA SER A 517 -18.89 -11.14 -17.68
C SER A 517 -18.89 -11.16 -19.20
N GLY A 518 -19.54 -12.16 -19.79
CA GLY A 518 -19.58 -12.35 -21.25
C GLY A 518 -18.35 -13.06 -21.84
N ASP A 519 -17.45 -13.57 -20.99
CA ASP A 519 -16.39 -14.49 -21.39
C ASP A 519 -16.98 -15.76 -22.01
N ALA A 520 -16.31 -16.28 -23.05
CA ALA A 520 -16.82 -17.43 -23.80
C ALA A 520 -16.75 -18.70 -22.94
N ALA A 521 -17.87 -19.41 -22.84
CA ALA A 521 -17.90 -20.70 -22.15
C ALA A 521 -16.99 -21.73 -22.84
N GLY A 522 -16.27 -22.53 -22.06
CA GLY A 522 -15.33 -23.55 -22.50
C GLY A 522 -13.87 -23.09 -22.60
N THR A 523 -13.55 -21.81 -22.32
CA THR A 523 -12.17 -21.29 -22.44
C THR A 523 -11.84 -20.23 -21.41
N CYS A 524 -10.55 -20.12 -21.04
CA CYS A 524 -10.09 -19.11 -20.09
C CYS A 524 -9.69 -17.82 -20.80
N THR A 525 -10.39 -16.73 -20.51
CA THR A 525 -10.02 -15.40 -20.99
C THR A 525 -9.08 -14.71 -20.01
N THR A 526 -8.06 -14.03 -20.54
CA THR A 526 -7.14 -13.20 -19.75
C THR A 526 -7.53 -11.73 -19.85
N HIS A 527 -7.67 -11.07 -18.69
CA HIS A 527 -8.01 -9.65 -18.58
C HIS A 527 -6.86 -8.87 -17.94
N ASN A 528 -6.34 -7.86 -18.65
CA ASN A 528 -5.28 -6.98 -18.15
C ASN A 528 -5.90 -5.70 -17.60
N ASN A 529 -5.46 -5.29 -16.43
CA ASN A 529 -5.91 -4.07 -15.78
C ASN A 529 -4.72 -3.23 -15.31
N THR A 530 -4.67 -1.96 -15.70
CA THR A 530 -3.54 -1.06 -15.42
C THR A 530 -4.02 0.20 -14.73
N ALA A 531 -3.51 0.43 -13.51
CA ALA A 531 -3.65 1.71 -12.83
C ALA A 531 -2.47 2.61 -13.20
N THR A 532 -2.74 3.90 -13.35
CA THR A 532 -1.75 4.93 -13.66
C THR A 532 -1.89 6.09 -12.69
N PHE A 533 -0.83 6.86 -12.47
CA PHE A 533 -0.93 8.15 -11.80
C PHE A 533 -0.30 9.27 -12.62
N THR A 534 -0.71 10.50 -12.34
CA THR A 534 -0.09 11.74 -12.86
C THR A 534 0.12 12.71 -11.70
N THR A 535 1.33 13.26 -11.54
CA THR A 535 1.61 14.27 -10.51
C THR A 535 1.01 15.63 -10.86
N ASN A 536 0.64 16.40 -9.85
CA ASN A 536 -0.12 17.65 -10.03
C ASN A 536 0.70 18.85 -10.53
N THR A 537 2.04 18.83 -10.44
CA THR A 537 2.90 19.98 -10.81
C THR A 537 3.61 19.73 -12.14
N ASN A 538 4.36 18.63 -12.24
CA ASN A 538 5.19 18.34 -13.41
C ASN A 538 4.56 17.36 -14.40
N GLY A 539 3.42 16.74 -14.06
CA GLY A 539 2.76 15.75 -14.92
C GLY A 539 3.53 14.43 -15.05
N THR A 540 4.42 14.12 -14.12
CA THR A 540 5.15 12.85 -14.09
C THR A 540 4.17 11.70 -13.92
N THR A 541 4.32 10.64 -14.71
CA THR A 541 3.43 9.48 -14.67
C THR A 541 4.13 8.21 -14.21
N GLY A 542 3.34 7.27 -13.72
CA GLY A 542 3.76 5.90 -13.43
C GLY A 542 2.58 4.95 -13.51
N SER A 543 2.84 3.65 -13.65
CA SER A 543 1.81 2.64 -13.86
C SER A 543 2.12 1.33 -13.13
N ALA A 544 1.07 0.63 -12.71
CA ALA A 544 1.15 -0.75 -12.24
C ALA A 544 0.00 -1.57 -12.81
N SER A 545 0.30 -2.76 -13.29
CA SER A 545 -0.66 -3.65 -13.95
C SER A 545 -0.85 -4.93 -13.17
N GLN A 546 -2.04 -5.50 -13.28
CA GLN A 546 -2.32 -6.87 -12.88
C GLN A 546 -3.11 -7.57 -13.98
N THR A 547 -2.89 -8.87 -14.06
CA THR A 547 -3.54 -9.74 -15.03
C THR A 547 -4.34 -10.79 -14.27
N VAL A 548 -5.61 -10.96 -14.63
CA VAL A 548 -6.48 -11.99 -14.07
C VAL A 548 -7.02 -12.89 -15.17
N LYS A 549 -7.35 -14.12 -14.81
CA LYS A 549 -7.86 -15.15 -15.72
C LYS A 549 -9.27 -15.56 -15.27
N VAL A 550 -10.22 -15.50 -16.20
CA VAL A 550 -11.60 -15.97 -15.97
C VAL A 550 -11.81 -17.20 -16.82
N CYS A 551 -12.07 -18.31 -16.15
CA CYS A 551 -12.33 -19.58 -16.77
C CYS A 551 -13.85 -19.84 -16.65
N VAL A 552 -14.60 -19.65 -17.75
CA VAL A 552 -16.06 -19.95 -17.79
C VAL A 552 -16.37 -21.38 -18.26
N GLY A 553 -16.84 -22.25 -17.37
CA GLY A 553 -17.03 -23.67 -17.69
C GLY A 553 -18.24 -23.90 -18.62
N ALA A 554 -18.11 -24.82 -19.57
CA ALA A 554 -19.16 -25.27 -20.46
C ALA A 554 -19.62 -26.70 -20.10
N ASP A 555 -20.93 -26.95 -20.16
CA ASP A 555 -21.48 -28.29 -19.90
C ASP A 555 -20.92 -29.33 -20.89
N LEU A 556 -20.75 -30.57 -20.43
CA LEU A 556 -20.46 -31.69 -21.33
C LEU A 556 -21.59 -31.85 -22.35
N THR A 557 -21.23 -32.29 -23.55
CA THR A 557 -22.21 -32.62 -24.59
C THR A 557 -22.34 -34.13 -24.72
N VAL A 558 -23.56 -34.61 -24.95
CA VAL A 558 -23.85 -36.04 -25.04
C VAL A 558 -24.59 -36.34 -26.34
N THR A 559 -24.05 -37.26 -27.13
CA THR A 559 -24.73 -37.81 -28.31
C THR A 559 -24.91 -39.31 -28.17
N LYS A 560 -25.92 -39.87 -28.85
CA LYS A 560 -26.31 -41.26 -28.64
C LYS A 560 -26.80 -41.91 -29.93
N SER A 561 -26.46 -43.19 -30.10
CA SER A 561 -27.04 -44.07 -31.11
C SER A 561 -27.89 -45.14 -30.43
N ALA A 562 -28.97 -45.61 -31.05
CA ALA A 562 -29.73 -46.77 -30.56
C ALA A 562 -30.10 -47.70 -31.72
N THR A 563 -29.79 -48.99 -31.57
CA THR A 563 -30.05 -50.04 -32.57
C THR A 563 -30.95 -51.12 -31.95
N PRO A 564 -32.26 -51.13 -32.25
CA PRO A 564 -33.19 -52.14 -31.76
C PRO A 564 -33.04 -53.47 -32.52
N THR A 565 -33.25 -54.58 -31.82
CA THR A 565 -33.26 -55.95 -32.37
C THR A 565 -34.38 -56.77 -31.76
N PHE A 566 -35.03 -57.63 -32.56
CA PHE A 566 -35.99 -58.62 -32.08
C PHE A 566 -36.16 -59.80 -33.06
N THR A 567 -36.67 -60.91 -32.55
CA THR A 567 -36.91 -62.14 -33.30
C THR A 567 -38.39 -62.35 -33.56
N ARG A 568 -38.78 -62.61 -34.80
CA ARG A 568 -40.15 -63.00 -35.20
C ARG A 568 -40.19 -64.48 -35.57
N THR A 569 -41.08 -65.24 -34.93
CA THR A 569 -41.31 -66.68 -35.21
C THR A 569 -42.69 -66.88 -35.81
N TYR A 570 -42.77 -67.42 -37.04
CA TYR A 570 -44.04 -67.65 -37.74
C TYR A 570 -44.63 -69.02 -37.39
N GLY A 571 -45.93 -69.02 -37.07
CA GLY A 571 -46.72 -70.21 -36.80
C GLY A 571 -47.34 -70.79 -38.07
N TRP A 572 -47.40 -72.12 -38.15
CA TRP A 572 -47.93 -72.85 -39.30
C TRP A 572 -48.84 -73.99 -38.86
N THR A 573 -49.68 -74.47 -39.76
CA THR A 573 -50.48 -75.70 -39.64
C THR A 573 -50.49 -76.43 -40.98
N ILE A 574 -50.70 -77.74 -40.97
CA ILE A 574 -50.84 -78.55 -42.18
C ILE A 574 -52.08 -79.43 -42.10
N SER A 575 -52.83 -79.53 -43.20
CA SER A 575 -53.96 -80.46 -43.34
C SER A 575 -53.84 -81.28 -44.63
N LYS A 576 -54.46 -82.46 -44.64
CA LYS A 576 -54.42 -83.40 -45.77
C LYS A 576 -55.77 -84.07 -45.95
N ALA A 577 -56.27 -84.11 -47.18
CA ALA A 577 -57.51 -84.76 -47.57
C ALA A 577 -57.29 -85.67 -48.80
N VAL A 578 -58.20 -86.61 -49.02
CA VAL A 578 -58.26 -87.48 -50.20
C VAL A 578 -59.71 -87.58 -50.71
N ASP A 579 -59.91 -87.72 -52.01
CA ASP A 579 -61.24 -87.75 -52.67
C ASP A 579 -62.09 -88.98 -52.32
N LYS A 580 -61.44 -90.13 -52.09
CA LYS A 580 -62.08 -91.39 -51.67
C LYS A 580 -61.08 -92.23 -50.88
N THR A 581 -61.59 -93.15 -50.05
CA THR A 581 -60.74 -93.97 -49.17
C THR A 581 -60.78 -95.47 -49.48
N LEU A 582 -61.75 -95.93 -50.27
CA LEU A 582 -61.93 -97.34 -50.64
C LEU A 582 -62.30 -97.50 -52.11
N VAL A 583 -61.64 -98.42 -52.81
CA VAL A 583 -62.04 -98.86 -54.16
C VAL A 583 -62.02 -100.39 -54.21
N LYS A 584 -63.16 -101.01 -54.52
CA LYS A 584 -63.30 -102.46 -54.82
C LYS A 584 -63.44 -102.65 -56.33
N GLN A 585 -62.53 -103.35 -57.01
CA GLN A 585 -62.58 -103.60 -58.47
C GLN A 585 -61.83 -104.88 -58.86
N VAL A 586 -62.05 -105.38 -60.08
CA VAL A 586 -61.31 -106.56 -60.61
C VAL A 586 -60.27 -106.09 -61.61
N GLY A 587 -58.98 -106.28 -61.30
CA GLY A 587 -57.87 -105.82 -62.13
C GLY A 587 -57.77 -104.29 -62.28
N GLY A 588 -56.85 -103.82 -63.13
CA GLY A 588 -56.64 -102.39 -63.41
C GLY A 588 -55.93 -101.62 -62.29
N SER A 589 -56.20 -100.31 -62.20
CA SER A 589 -55.63 -99.40 -61.20
C SER A 589 -56.68 -98.45 -60.63
N ALA A 590 -56.54 -98.05 -59.37
CA ALA A 590 -57.40 -97.09 -58.68
C ALA A 590 -56.61 -95.80 -58.40
N THR A 591 -57.11 -94.66 -58.86
CA THR A 591 -56.48 -93.35 -58.63
C THR A 591 -57.11 -92.64 -57.45
N PHE A 592 -56.27 -92.12 -56.55
CA PHE A 592 -56.62 -91.33 -55.37
C PHE A 592 -56.02 -89.93 -55.50
N ASN A 593 -56.84 -88.89 -55.34
CA ASN A 593 -56.44 -87.49 -55.47
C ASN A 593 -56.29 -86.88 -54.07
N TYR A 594 -55.10 -86.39 -53.76
CA TYR A 594 -54.75 -85.78 -52.48
C TYR A 594 -54.71 -84.26 -52.57
N THR A 595 -55.15 -83.62 -51.49
CA THR A 595 -55.04 -82.17 -51.28
C THR A 595 -54.32 -81.93 -49.95
N VAL A 596 -53.19 -81.23 -49.98
CA VAL A 596 -52.42 -80.80 -48.80
C VAL A 596 -52.49 -79.29 -48.70
N VAL A 597 -52.81 -78.75 -47.53
CA VAL A 597 -52.83 -77.28 -47.29
C VAL A 597 -51.88 -76.96 -46.17
N ALA A 598 -50.88 -76.11 -46.44
CA ALA A 598 -50.04 -75.49 -45.41
C ALA A 598 -50.50 -74.04 -45.21
N ALA A 599 -50.88 -73.69 -44.00
CA ALA A 599 -51.46 -72.38 -43.66
C ALA A 599 -50.73 -71.77 -42.46
N GLN A 600 -50.28 -70.53 -42.61
CA GLN A 600 -49.72 -69.72 -41.54
C GLN A 600 -50.85 -69.36 -40.55
N THR A 601 -50.56 -69.49 -39.25
CA THR A 601 -51.50 -69.19 -38.15
C THR A 601 -51.23 -67.85 -37.47
N GLY A 602 -50.10 -67.22 -37.76
CA GLY A 602 -49.68 -65.94 -37.20
C GLY A 602 -48.18 -65.90 -36.96
N PHE A 603 -47.75 -65.04 -36.04
CA PHE A 603 -46.37 -64.98 -35.56
C PHE A 603 -46.31 -64.50 -34.10
N VAL A 604 -45.20 -64.78 -33.43
CA VAL A 604 -44.89 -64.29 -32.08
C VAL A 604 -43.51 -63.62 -32.11
N ASP A 605 -43.43 -62.43 -31.51
CA ASP A 605 -42.20 -61.65 -31.42
C ASP A 605 -41.55 -61.80 -30.03
N SER A 606 -40.22 -61.89 -29.97
CA SER A 606 -39.45 -62.14 -28.75
C SER A 606 -38.01 -61.62 -28.84
N ALA A 607 -37.22 -61.78 -27.77
CA ALA A 607 -35.81 -61.40 -27.70
C ALA A 607 -35.54 -59.92 -28.06
N TRP A 608 -36.38 -59.02 -27.53
CA TRP A 608 -36.22 -57.58 -27.71
C TRP A 608 -34.98 -57.09 -26.97
N ALA A 609 -34.15 -56.31 -27.67
CA ALA A 609 -32.98 -55.64 -27.10
C ALA A 609 -32.69 -54.34 -27.86
N VAL A 610 -32.00 -53.41 -27.20
CA VAL A 610 -31.42 -52.22 -27.83
C VAL A 610 -29.95 -52.15 -27.45
N SER A 611 -29.09 -51.81 -28.40
CA SER A 611 -27.67 -51.55 -28.13
C SER A 611 -27.20 -50.31 -28.84
N GLY A 612 -26.11 -49.71 -28.35
CA GLY A 612 -25.51 -48.55 -29.01
C GLY A 612 -24.34 -47.97 -28.22
N THR A 613 -23.96 -46.75 -28.59
CA THR A 613 -22.90 -45.97 -27.95
C THR A 613 -23.46 -44.63 -27.45
N ILE A 614 -23.03 -44.23 -26.26
CA ILE A 614 -23.18 -42.88 -25.70
C ILE A 614 -21.81 -42.20 -25.82
N THR A 615 -21.73 -41.07 -26.50
CA THR A 615 -20.50 -40.29 -26.63
C THR A 615 -20.63 -39.06 -25.76
N VAL A 616 -19.69 -38.86 -24.84
CA VAL A 616 -19.60 -37.67 -23.99
C VAL A 616 -18.40 -36.86 -24.46
N SER A 617 -18.60 -35.58 -24.80
CA SER A 617 -17.53 -34.67 -25.23
C SER A 617 -17.40 -33.50 -24.28
N ASN A 618 -16.17 -33.17 -23.94
CA ASN A 618 -15.83 -32.04 -23.08
C ASN A 618 -15.40 -30.84 -23.95
N PRO A 619 -16.24 -29.80 -24.06
CA PRO A 619 -15.90 -28.61 -24.83
C PRO A 619 -14.89 -27.69 -24.14
N ASN A 620 -14.59 -27.89 -22.85
CA ASN A 620 -13.63 -27.07 -22.11
C ASN A 620 -12.20 -27.35 -22.57
N ASP A 621 -11.39 -26.31 -22.75
CA ASP A 621 -10.01 -26.43 -23.24
C ASP A 621 -8.94 -26.53 -22.13
N TRP A 622 -9.32 -26.32 -20.87
CA TRP A 622 -8.37 -26.21 -19.75
C TRP A 622 -8.45 -27.36 -18.73
N GLU A 623 -9.60 -28.04 -18.54
CA GLU A 623 -9.77 -29.09 -17.53
C GLU A 623 -10.48 -30.34 -18.03
N ALA A 624 -10.11 -31.47 -17.42
CA ALA A 624 -10.84 -32.71 -17.58
C ALA A 624 -11.99 -32.78 -16.57
N ILE A 625 -13.19 -33.19 -17.01
CA ILE A 625 -14.37 -33.32 -16.16
C ILE A 625 -14.60 -34.79 -15.84
N THR A 626 -14.75 -35.12 -14.55
CA THR A 626 -15.12 -36.48 -14.12
C THR A 626 -16.64 -36.63 -14.13
N THR A 627 -17.16 -37.60 -14.88
CA THR A 627 -18.58 -37.83 -15.06
C THR A 627 -18.98 -39.29 -14.84
N THR A 628 -20.22 -39.52 -14.42
CA THR A 628 -20.87 -40.83 -14.45
C THR A 628 -21.94 -40.85 -15.53
N VAL A 629 -21.90 -41.86 -16.39
CA VAL A 629 -22.82 -42.07 -17.51
C VAL A 629 -23.81 -43.15 -17.16
N SER A 630 -25.10 -42.83 -17.27
CA SER A 630 -26.23 -43.75 -17.11
C SER A 630 -27.07 -43.78 -18.38
N ASP A 631 -27.94 -44.78 -18.48
CA ASP A 631 -28.84 -44.92 -19.61
C ASP A 631 -30.23 -45.36 -19.17
N ALA A 632 -31.25 -44.80 -19.80
CA ALA A 632 -32.64 -45.15 -19.56
C ALA A 632 -33.42 -45.22 -20.88
N ILE A 633 -34.40 -46.10 -20.95
CA ILE A 633 -35.30 -46.22 -22.09
C ILE A 633 -36.74 -46.19 -21.61
N ASP A 634 -37.60 -45.46 -22.32
CA ASP A 634 -38.96 -45.14 -21.87
C ASP A 634 -40.03 -46.16 -22.29
N ASN A 635 -39.64 -47.28 -22.91
CA ASN A 635 -40.56 -48.30 -23.42
C ASN A 635 -40.46 -49.67 -22.71
N GLY A 636 -39.97 -49.67 -21.46
CA GLY A 636 -39.98 -50.84 -20.56
C GLY A 636 -38.70 -51.69 -20.56
N GLY A 637 -37.63 -51.25 -21.24
CA GLY A 637 -36.33 -51.90 -21.20
C GLY A 637 -35.51 -51.51 -19.96
N THR A 638 -34.59 -52.38 -19.54
CA THR A 638 -33.60 -52.09 -18.50
C THR A 638 -32.21 -51.97 -19.12
N CYS A 639 -31.58 -50.80 -18.99
CA CYS A 639 -30.32 -50.46 -19.65
C CYS A 639 -29.11 -50.57 -18.71
N THR A 640 -27.98 -50.96 -19.27
CA THR A 640 -26.68 -51.07 -18.58
C THR A 640 -25.60 -50.41 -19.43
N VAL A 641 -24.77 -49.56 -18.81
CA VAL A 641 -23.66 -48.86 -19.47
C VAL A 641 -22.34 -49.50 -19.03
N THR A 642 -21.49 -49.85 -19.98
CA THR A 642 -20.19 -50.47 -19.69
C THR A 642 -19.16 -49.39 -19.37
N ASN A 643 -18.45 -49.53 -18.25
CA ASN A 643 -17.39 -48.61 -17.80
C ASN A 643 -17.82 -47.13 -17.72
N GLY A 644 -19.07 -46.86 -17.34
CA GLY A 644 -19.62 -45.50 -17.30
C GLY A 644 -19.41 -44.73 -15.98
N THR A 645 -18.84 -45.32 -14.94
CA THR A 645 -18.79 -44.71 -13.59
C THR A 645 -17.49 -43.94 -13.35
N ASN A 646 -17.57 -42.69 -12.87
CA ASN A 646 -16.44 -41.84 -12.48
C ASN A 646 -15.32 -41.75 -13.54
N VAL A 647 -15.70 -41.51 -14.79
CA VAL A 647 -14.79 -41.44 -15.92
C VAL A 647 -14.35 -40.01 -16.17
N SER A 648 -13.04 -39.80 -16.32
CA SER A 648 -12.49 -38.49 -16.66
C SER A 648 -12.52 -38.28 -18.18
N ILE A 649 -13.21 -37.23 -18.63
CA ILE A 649 -13.22 -36.79 -20.03
C ILE A 649 -12.20 -35.66 -20.16
N ALA A 650 -11.10 -35.94 -20.85
CA ALA A 650 -10.03 -34.97 -21.09
C ALA A 650 -10.58 -33.66 -21.68
N HIS A 651 -9.94 -32.54 -21.34
CA HIS A 651 -10.23 -31.25 -21.96
C HIS A 651 -10.13 -31.34 -23.49
N SER A 652 -11.06 -30.70 -24.20
CA SER A 652 -11.22 -30.77 -25.66
C SER A 652 -11.31 -32.21 -26.21
N GLY A 653 -11.67 -33.19 -25.38
CA GLY A 653 -11.70 -34.60 -25.70
C GLY A 653 -13.11 -35.20 -25.68
N SER A 654 -13.22 -36.46 -26.08
CA SER A 654 -14.45 -37.23 -26.00
C SER A 654 -14.18 -38.69 -25.64
N ALA A 655 -15.19 -39.34 -25.07
CA ALA A 655 -15.16 -40.78 -24.77
C ALA A 655 -16.47 -41.46 -25.18
N ASN A 656 -16.36 -42.72 -25.58
CA ASN A 656 -17.47 -43.54 -26.05
C ASN A 656 -17.78 -44.66 -25.04
N PHE A 657 -19.07 -44.80 -24.70
CA PHE A 657 -19.57 -45.78 -23.74
C PHE A 657 -20.60 -46.69 -24.42
N ALA A 658 -20.28 -47.97 -24.53
CA ALA A 658 -21.22 -48.97 -25.03
C ALA A 658 -22.31 -49.25 -23.99
N TYR A 659 -23.54 -49.40 -24.44
CA TYR A 659 -24.67 -49.75 -23.58
C TYR A 659 -25.58 -50.78 -24.23
N THR A 660 -26.32 -51.51 -23.39
CA THR A 660 -27.35 -52.46 -23.83
C THR A 660 -28.58 -52.36 -22.94
N CYS A 661 -29.77 -52.36 -23.55
CA CYS A 661 -31.06 -52.48 -22.88
C CYS A 661 -31.70 -53.84 -23.19
N ALA A 662 -32.10 -54.55 -22.13
CA ALA A 662 -32.78 -55.84 -22.21
C ALA A 662 -34.25 -55.71 -21.80
N TYR A 663 -35.10 -56.58 -22.35
CA TYR A 663 -36.54 -56.58 -22.11
C TYR A 663 -37.01 -57.94 -21.64
N THR A 664 -37.85 -57.97 -20.60
CA THR A 664 -38.49 -59.19 -20.09
C THR A 664 -39.85 -59.48 -20.73
N SER A 665 -40.43 -58.48 -21.40
CA SER A 665 -41.70 -58.54 -22.14
C SER A 665 -41.64 -57.67 -23.40
N ALA A 666 -42.72 -57.64 -24.20
CA ALA A 666 -42.77 -56.78 -25.38
C ALA A 666 -42.67 -55.29 -24.99
N PRO A 667 -41.84 -54.49 -25.69
CA PRO A 667 -41.74 -53.05 -25.47
C PRO A 667 -43.10 -52.36 -25.61
N ASN A 668 -43.36 -51.33 -24.81
CA ASN A 668 -44.58 -50.52 -24.93
C ASN A 668 -44.26 -49.02 -24.84
N PRO A 669 -44.42 -48.23 -25.91
CA PRO A 669 -44.85 -48.65 -27.25
C PRO A 669 -43.79 -49.43 -28.04
N LEU A 670 -44.23 -50.20 -29.05
CA LEU A 670 -43.35 -50.93 -29.99
C LEU A 670 -42.74 -50.02 -31.07
N LEU A 671 -43.59 -49.13 -31.62
CA LEU A 671 -43.27 -48.23 -32.73
C LEU A 671 -43.04 -46.80 -32.23
N GLY A 672 -42.30 -46.69 -31.14
CA GLY A 672 -42.00 -45.43 -30.48
C GLY A 672 -41.23 -45.70 -29.19
N GLY A 673 -40.40 -44.73 -28.82
CA GLY A 673 -39.59 -44.81 -27.63
C GLY A 673 -38.33 -43.97 -27.80
N THR A 674 -37.87 -43.42 -26.71
CA THR A 674 -36.65 -42.62 -26.63
C THR A 674 -35.72 -43.28 -25.64
N ASN A 675 -34.51 -43.54 -26.10
CA ASN A 675 -33.43 -43.98 -25.24
C ASN A 675 -32.53 -42.78 -24.94
N THR A 676 -32.30 -42.52 -23.66
CA THR A 676 -31.65 -41.32 -23.14
C THR A 676 -30.42 -41.73 -22.36
N GLY A 677 -29.25 -41.36 -22.87
CA GLY A 677 -27.99 -41.45 -22.16
C GLY A 677 -27.74 -40.16 -21.41
N THR A 678 -27.41 -40.24 -20.14
CA THR A 678 -27.19 -39.09 -19.26
C THR A 678 -25.77 -39.14 -18.72
N ALA A 679 -24.99 -38.10 -18.97
CA ALA A 679 -23.75 -37.84 -18.26
C ALA A 679 -24.07 -36.92 -17.07
N SER A 680 -23.58 -37.24 -15.88
CA SER A 680 -23.72 -36.42 -14.66
C SER A 680 -22.35 -36.17 -14.05
N TRP A 681 -22.08 -34.96 -13.60
CA TRP A 681 -20.79 -34.55 -13.02
C TRP A 681 -21.00 -33.55 -11.88
N ASP A 682 -19.94 -33.24 -11.16
CA ASP A 682 -19.97 -32.17 -10.15
C ASP A 682 -19.95 -30.80 -10.83
N LYS A 683 -21.10 -30.13 -10.85
CA LYS A 683 -21.26 -28.78 -11.39
C LYS A 683 -20.28 -27.78 -10.77
N ALA A 684 -20.09 -27.83 -9.45
CA ALA A 684 -19.25 -26.86 -8.75
C ALA A 684 -17.77 -27.11 -9.05
N GLY A 685 -17.36 -28.39 -9.07
CA GLY A 685 -15.99 -28.79 -9.39
C GLY A 685 -15.57 -28.49 -10.83
N ALA A 686 -16.50 -28.50 -11.80
CA ALA A 686 -16.23 -28.24 -13.21
C ALA A 686 -16.63 -26.82 -13.67
N ALA A 687 -17.05 -25.96 -12.73
CA ALA A 687 -17.49 -24.60 -13.00
C ALA A 687 -18.54 -24.47 -14.13
N THR A 688 -19.42 -25.45 -14.31
CA THR A 688 -20.39 -25.48 -15.42
C THR A 688 -21.76 -24.94 -15.01
N PRO A 689 -22.63 -24.51 -15.95
CA PRO A 689 -23.99 -24.09 -15.64
C PRO A 689 -24.89 -25.20 -15.09
N ASN A 690 -24.71 -26.45 -15.54
CA ASN A 690 -25.53 -27.60 -15.14
C ASN A 690 -24.66 -28.75 -14.60
N ALA A 691 -25.29 -29.73 -13.96
CA ALA A 691 -24.63 -30.93 -13.42
C ALA A 691 -24.81 -32.17 -14.31
N SER A 692 -25.47 -32.01 -15.46
CA SER A 692 -25.81 -33.13 -16.34
C SER A 692 -26.14 -32.69 -17.75
N ALA A 693 -25.91 -33.57 -18.72
CA ALA A 693 -26.35 -33.44 -20.10
C ALA A 693 -26.88 -34.78 -20.63
N ASN A 694 -27.81 -34.67 -21.59
CA ASN A 694 -28.53 -35.82 -22.13
C ASN A 694 -28.34 -35.90 -23.64
N GLY A 695 -28.12 -37.11 -24.14
CA GLY A 695 -28.20 -37.45 -25.56
C GLY A 695 -29.33 -38.45 -25.77
N THR A 696 -30.18 -38.22 -26.76
CA THR A 696 -31.32 -39.09 -27.04
C THR A 696 -31.20 -39.76 -28.41
N ALA A 697 -31.75 -40.96 -28.51
CA ALA A 697 -31.92 -41.67 -29.78
C ALA A 697 -33.30 -42.34 -29.81
N ALA A 698 -34.00 -42.20 -30.94
CA ALA A 698 -35.29 -42.85 -31.14
C ALA A 698 -35.12 -44.36 -31.30
N VAL A 699 -36.06 -45.12 -30.74
CA VAL A 699 -36.10 -46.57 -30.81
C VAL A 699 -37.42 -46.99 -31.43
N SER A 700 -37.36 -47.85 -32.46
CA SER A 700 -38.53 -48.40 -33.13
C SER A 700 -38.29 -49.85 -33.51
N PHE A 701 -39.14 -50.73 -32.99
CA PHE A 701 -39.10 -52.16 -33.31
C PHE A 701 -40.01 -52.49 -34.49
N ALA A 702 -39.83 -51.78 -35.61
CA ALA A 702 -40.67 -51.93 -36.79
C ALA A 702 -40.37 -53.20 -37.60
N THR A 703 -39.10 -53.55 -37.74
CA THR A 703 -38.64 -54.67 -38.57
C THR A 703 -37.87 -55.69 -37.74
N PRO A 704 -38.28 -56.97 -37.74
CA PRO A 704 -37.54 -58.02 -37.03
C PRO A 704 -36.14 -58.18 -37.61
N THR A 705 -35.17 -58.39 -36.73
CA THR A 705 -33.76 -58.61 -37.12
C THR A 705 -33.46 -60.09 -37.32
N THR A 706 -34.31 -60.98 -36.81
CA THR A 706 -34.16 -62.43 -36.95
C THR A 706 -35.52 -63.05 -37.24
N LEU A 707 -35.58 -63.89 -38.27
CA LEU A 707 -36.80 -64.56 -38.72
C LEU A 707 -36.68 -66.07 -38.52
N VAL A 708 -37.67 -66.68 -37.86
CA VAL A 708 -37.75 -68.13 -37.64
C VAL A 708 -39.00 -68.68 -38.33
N ASN A 709 -38.84 -69.74 -39.14
CA ASN A 709 -39.90 -70.35 -39.94
C ASN A 709 -40.60 -69.39 -40.93
N ALA A 710 -39.91 -68.35 -41.40
CA ALA A 710 -40.45 -67.43 -42.39
C ALA A 710 -40.78 -68.10 -43.73
N THR A 711 -40.01 -69.11 -44.11
CA THR A 711 -40.31 -69.98 -45.24
C THR A 711 -40.36 -71.40 -44.74
N VAL A 712 -41.41 -72.13 -45.11
CA VAL A 712 -41.57 -73.54 -44.78
C VAL A 712 -41.61 -74.42 -46.02
N THR A 713 -41.07 -75.62 -45.90
CA THR A 713 -41.01 -76.65 -46.93
C THR A 713 -42.01 -77.76 -46.62
N VAL A 714 -42.91 -78.02 -47.55
CA VAL A 714 -43.91 -79.09 -47.45
C VAL A 714 -43.42 -80.30 -48.22
N THR A 715 -43.31 -81.42 -47.53
CA THR A 715 -42.96 -82.73 -48.09
C THR A 715 -44.10 -83.71 -47.92
N ASP A 716 -44.09 -84.79 -48.69
CA ASP A 716 -45.08 -85.84 -48.62
C ASP A 716 -44.46 -87.23 -48.81
N THR A 717 -44.87 -88.16 -47.96
CA THR A 717 -44.28 -89.50 -47.85
C THR A 717 -45.36 -90.53 -48.10
N PHE A 718 -45.37 -91.12 -49.30
CA PHE A 718 -46.32 -92.16 -49.67
C PHE A 718 -45.85 -93.53 -49.21
N ASN A 719 -46.66 -94.18 -48.37
CA ASN A 719 -46.53 -95.54 -47.86
C ASN A 719 -45.14 -95.89 -47.30
N GLY A 720 -44.56 -94.99 -46.52
CA GLY A 720 -43.23 -95.15 -45.91
C GLY A 720 -42.06 -95.04 -46.91
N GLY A 721 -42.31 -94.55 -48.12
CA GLY A 721 -41.27 -94.30 -49.13
C GLY A 721 -40.40 -93.08 -48.84
N THR A 722 -39.67 -92.63 -49.85
CA THR A 722 -38.85 -91.40 -49.75
C THR A 722 -39.76 -90.15 -49.74
N PRO A 723 -39.56 -89.20 -48.82
CA PRO A 723 -40.29 -87.94 -48.83
C PRO A 723 -40.09 -87.17 -50.15
N THR A 724 -41.17 -86.72 -50.76
CA THR A 724 -41.19 -85.90 -51.97
C THR A 724 -41.55 -84.47 -51.61
N THR A 725 -40.77 -83.49 -52.07
CA THR A 725 -41.09 -82.07 -51.83
C THR A 725 -42.26 -81.62 -52.71
N LEU A 726 -43.32 -81.11 -52.09
CA LEU A 726 -44.47 -80.52 -52.79
C LEU A 726 -44.21 -79.03 -53.13
N GLY A 727 -43.45 -78.33 -52.28
CA GLY A 727 -43.01 -76.96 -52.51
C GLY A 727 -42.79 -76.19 -51.21
N THR A 728 -42.61 -74.87 -51.31
CA THR A 728 -42.41 -73.99 -50.15
C THR A 728 -43.52 -72.94 -50.03
N VAL A 729 -43.72 -72.44 -48.82
CA VAL A 729 -44.65 -71.34 -48.49
C VAL A 729 -43.90 -70.30 -47.66
N THR A 730 -43.96 -69.03 -48.05
CA THR A 730 -43.34 -67.93 -47.29
C THR A 730 -44.44 -67.16 -46.55
N ALA A 731 -44.23 -66.93 -45.27
CA ALA A 731 -45.14 -66.24 -44.37
C ALA A 731 -45.27 -64.76 -44.73
N ALA A 732 -46.40 -64.16 -44.34
CA ALA A 732 -46.62 -62.73 -44.39
C ALA A 732 -46.55 -62.13 -42.98
N ASP A 733 -46.12 -60.86 -42.88
CA ASP A 733 -46.07 -60.10 -41.62
C ASP A 733 -47.43 -59.55 -41.16
N GLY A 734 -48.51 -59.94 -41.83
CA GLY A 734 -49.87 -59.53 -41.50
C GLY A 734 -50.92 -60.31 -42.27
N ALA A 735 -52.18 -60.14 -41.88
CA ALA A 735 -53.29 -60.74 -42.59
C ALA A 735 -53.49 -60.09 -43.98
N PRO A 736 -53.88 -60.85 -45.02
CA PRO A 736 -54.16 -62.28 -44.99
C PRO A 736 -52.88 -63.12 -44.88
N PHE A 737 -52.87 -64.06 -43.92
CA PHE A 737 -51.73 -64.94 -43.69
C PHE A 737 -51.52 -65.92 -44.85
N ALA A 738 -50.26 -66.29 -45.06
CA ALA A 738 -49.87 -67.14 -46.18
C ALA A 738 -50.53 -68.52 -46.11
N THR A 739 -51.12 -68.95 -47.21
CA THR A 739 -51.68 -70.30 -47.36
C THR A 739 -51.35 -70.83 -48.75
N ARG A 740 -51.07 -72.13 -48.84
CA ARG A 740 -50.84 -72.79 -50.14
C ARG A 740 -51.41 -74.19 -50.14
N THR A 741 -52.12 -74.49 -51.22
CA THR A 741 -52.71 -75.79 -51.50
C THR A 741 -51.87 -76.53 -52.53
N PHE A 742 -51.55 -77.79 -52.25
CA PHE A 742 -50.85 -78.72 -53.12
C PHE A 742 -51.78 -79.87 -53.48
N THR A 743 -51.97 -80.12 -54.77
CA THR A 743 -52.80 -81.22 -55.27
C THR A 743 -51.97 -82.17 -56.13
N TYR A 744 -52.19 -83.46 -55.96
CA TYR A 744 -51.50 -84.53 -56.70
C TYR A 744 -52.26 -85.85 -56.53
N SER A 745 -51.84 -86.90 -57.21
CA SER A 745 -52.52 -88.20 -57.15
C SER A 745 -51.56 -89.37 -57.12
N HIS A 746 -52.04 -90.49 -56.58
CA HIS A 746 -51.39 -91.80 -56.71
C HIS A 746 -52.33 -92.78 -57.40
N SER A 747 -51.81 -93.51 -58.38
CA SER A 747 -52.52 -94.62 -59.03
C SER A 747 -51.98 -95.94 -58.49
N LEU A 748 -52.87 -96.73 -57.89
CA LEU A 748 -52.53 -97.95 -57.15
C LEU A 748 -53.10 -99.16 -57.90
N SER A 749 -52.25 -100.16 -58.13
CA SER A 749 -52.66 -101.38 -58.84
C SER A 749 -53.70 -102.18 -58.05
N VAL A 750 -54.67 -102.70 -58.81
CA VAL A 750 -55.59 -103.80 -58.53
C VAL A 750 -54.95 -104.99 -57.82
N PRO A 751 -54.91 -105.22 -56.49
CA PRO A 751 -54.47 -106.55 -56.04
C PRO A 751 -55.38 -107.62 -56.68
N ALA A 752 -54.78 -108.72 -57.13
CA ALA A 752 -55.52 -109.78 -57.83
C ALA A 752 -56.62 -110.38 -56.93
N PHE A 753 -56.33 -110.47 -55.63
CA PHE A 753 -57.28 -110.81 -54.58
C PHE A 753 -56.97 -109.98 -53.32
N ASP A 754 -57.95 -109.90 -52.41
CA ASP A 754 -57.86 -109.24 -51.11
C ASP A 754 -57.65 -107.71 -51.17
N CYS A 755 -57.57 -107.08 -49.99
CA CYS A 755 -57.38 -105.63 -49.85
C CYS A 755 -55.94 -105.26 -49.49
N LYS A 756 -55.47 -104.13 -50.01
CA LYS A 756 -54.22 -103.49 -49.60
C LYS A 756 -54.43 -102.01 -49.28
N SER A 757 -53.93 -101.59 -48.11
CA SER A 757 -53.99 -100.19 -47.65
C SER A 757 -52.66 -99.47 -47.83
N TYR A 758 -52.73 -98.16 -48.05
CA TYR A 758 -51.58 -97.28 -48.28
C TYR A 758 -51.76 -95.98 -47.50
N THR A 759 -50.82 -95.67 -46.61
CA THR A 759 -50.83 -94.42 -45.84
C THR A 759 -49.99 -93.36 -46.53
N ASN A 760 -50.49 -92.13 -46.61
CA ASN A 760 -49.79 -91.00 -47.19
C ASN A 760 -49.68 -89.86 -46.18
N THR A 761 -48.47 -89.38 -45.90
CA THR A 761 -48.19 -88.40 -44.83
C THR A 761 -47.48 -87.16 -45.35
N ALA A 762 -48.13 -86.00 -45.22
CA ALA A 762 -47.53 -84.71 -45.52
C ALA A 762 -46.88 -84.12 -44.27
N THR A 763 -45.75 -83.43 -44.42
CA THR A 763 -44.94 -82.87 -43.32
C THR A 763 -44.44 -81.47 -43.66
N ILE A 764 -44.52 -80.53 -42.70
CA ILE A 764 -43.77 -79.28 -42.73
C ILE A 764 -42.39 -79.53 -42.10
N VAL A 765 -41.31 -79.34 -42.85
CA VAL A 765 -39.94 -79.72 -42.43
C VAL A 765 -39.48 -78.91 -41.22
N GLU A 766 -39.65 -77.59 -41.24
CA GLU A 766 -39.10 -76.66 -40.25
C GLU A 766 -39.83 -76.73 -38.91
N THR A 767 -41.11 -77.14 -38.92
CA THR A 767 -41.93 -77.25 -37.70
C THR A 767 -42.19 -78.69 -37.25
N GLY A 768 -41.91 -79.69 -38.10
CA GLY A 768 -42.18 -81.10 -37.83
C GLY A 768 -43.65 -81.52 -37.85
N GLN A 769 -44.59 -80.60 -38.13
CA GLN A 769 -46.02 -80.90 -38.16
C GLN A 769 -46.39 -81.83 -39.31
N THR A 770 -47.33 -82.75 -39.09
CA THR A 770 -47.74 -83.75 -40.08
C THR A 770 -49.25 -83.88 -40.23
N ALA A 771 -49.71 -84.33 -41.40
CA ALA A 771 -51.10 -84.71 -41.67
C ALA A 771 -51.12 -85.96 -42.57
N SER A 772 -51.94 -86.96 -42.23
CA SER A 772 -51.94 -88.27 -42.93
C SER A 772 -53.31 -88.69 -43.41
N GLN A 773 -53.35 -89.48 -44.49
CA GLN A 773 -54.55 -90.13 -45.00
C GLN A 773 -54.23 -91.57 -45.43
N THR A 774 -55.12 -92.52 -45.16
CA THR A 774 -54.96 -93.93 -45.57
C THR A 774 -56.05 -94.31 -46.56
N VAL A 775 -55.65 -94.90 -47.69
CA VAL A 775 -56.55 -95.39 -48.74
C VAL A 775 -56.42 -96.91 -48.88
N THR A 776 -57.50 -97.58 -49.26
CA THR A 776 -57.56 -99.05 -49.42
C THR A 776 -58.08 -99.43 -50.80
N VAL A 777 -57.44 -100.41 -51.41
CA VAL A 777 -57.83 -100.94 -52.72
C VAL A 777 -57.97 -102.45 -52.64
N CYS A 778 -59.11 -102.98 -53.10
CA CYS A 778 -59.47 -104.38 -52.95
C CYS A 778 -59.77 -105.05 -54.29
N GLY A 779 -59.20 -106.24 -54.49
CA GLY A 779 -59.62 -107.23 -55.48
C GLY A 779 -60.73 -108.14 -54.95
N PRO A 780 -61.22 -109.10 -55.75
CA PRO A 780 -62.12 -110.16 -55.27
C PRO A 780 -61.54 -110.96 -54.10
N GLU A 781 -62.42 -111.63 -53.37
CA GLU A 781 -62.03 -112.60 -52.35
C GLU A 781 -61.38 -113.82 -53.00
N LYS A 782 -60.24 -114.27 -52.48
CA LYS A 782 -59.56 -115.47 -52.97
C LYS A 782 -60.26 -116.73 -52.48
N THR A 783 -61.43 -117.05 -53.04
CA THR A 783 -62.19 -118.24 -52.60
C THR A 783 -61.49 -119.54 -53.02
N GLY A 784 -60.86 -119.59 -54.20
CA GLY A 784 -60.34 -120.85 -54.75
C GLY A 784 -61.42 -121.78 -55.33
N GLY A 785 -62.66 -121.28 -55.50
CA GLY A 785 -63.76 -122.04 -56.12
C GLY A 785 -63.48 -122.42 -57.57
N LEU A 786 -64.15 -123.47 -58.03
CA LEU A 786 -64.02 -124.04 -59.37
C LEU A 786 -65.39 -124.06 -60.07
N THR A 787 -65.38 -123.72 -61.36
CA THR A 787 -66.61 -123.58 -62.13
C THR A 787 -67.35 -124.92 -62.31
N MET A 788 -68.66 -124.87 -62.57
CA MET A 788 -69.43 -126.08 -62.92
C MET A 788 -68.81 -126.89 -64.07
N GLY A 789 -68.14 -126.22 -65.03
CA GLY A 789 -67.44 -126.88 -66.13
C GLY A 789 -66.22 -127.69 -65.67
N PHE A 790 -65.53 -127.26 -64.60
CA PHE A 790 -64.48 -128.06 -63.97
C PHE A 790 -65.05 -129.36 -63.40
N TRP A 791 -66.16 -129.27 -62.66
CA TRP A 791 -66.81 -130.42 -62.03
C TRP A 791 -67.40 -131.42 -63.05
N GLN A 792 -67.72 -130.98 -64.26
CA GLN A 792 -68.17 -131.84 -65.35
C GLN A 792 -67.02 -132.55 -66.10
N ASN A 793 -65.84 -131.92 -66.20
CA ASN A 793 -64.75 -132.45 -67.01
C ASN A 793 -63.98 -133.59 -66.30
N LYS A 794 -63.01 -134.21 -66.99
CA LYS A 794 -62.24 -135.35 -66.47
C LYS A 794 -61.56 -135.07 -65.12
N ASN A 795 -61.15 -133.83 -64.85
CA ASN A 795 -60.44 -133.48 -63.62
C ASN A 795 -61.40 -133.47 -62.42
N GLY A 796 -62.52 -132.74 -62.50
CA GLY A 796 -63.52 -132.72 -61.43
C GLY A 796 -64.16 -134.09 -61.22
N GLN A 797 -64.45 -134.82 -62.31
CA GLN A 797 -64.94 -136.19 -62.24
C GLN A 797 -63.91 -137.13 -61.58
N GLY A 798 -62.62 -136.93 -61.83
CA GLY A 798 -61.52 -137.65 -61.16
C GLY A 798 -61.50 -137.42 -59.64
N ILE A 799 -61.70 -136.18 -59.20
CA ILE A 799 -61.79 -135.84 -57.77
C ILE A 799 -62.99 -136.52 -57.12
N ILE A 800 -64.17 -136.50 -57.78
CA ILE A 800 -65.38 -137.11 -57.23
C ILE A 800 -65.25 -138.64 -57.18
N THR A 801 -64.80 -139.27 -58.26
CA THR A 801 -64.66 -140.74 -58.34
C THR A 801 -63.60 -141.28 -57.39
N GLY A 802 -62.52 -140.53 -57.16
CA GLY A 802 -61.49 -140.82 -56.16
C GLY A 802 -61.85 -140.42 -54.72
N GLY A 803 -63.09 -139.99 -54.47
CA GLY A 803 -63.56 -139.56 -53.16
C GLY A 803 -63.66 -140.70 -52.13
N ALA A 804 -63.66 -140.32 -50.85
CA ALA A 804 -63.83 -141.28 -49.76
C ALA A 804 -65.22 -141.94 -49.75
N THR A 805 -65.27 -143.21 -49.39
CA THR A 805 -66.53 -143.98 -49.28
C THR A 805 -66.72 -144.53 -47.87
N THR A 806 -67.97 -144.54 -47.39
CA THR A 806 -68.38 -145.24 -46.17
C THR A 806 -69.41 -146.30 -46.55
N ALA A 807 -69.15 -147.57 -46.24
CA ALA A 807 -70.01 -148.70 -46.65
C ALA A 807 -70.36 -148.69 -48.15
N ASN A 808 -69.37 -148.40 -49.01
CA ASN A 808 -69.48 -148.29 -50.47
C ASN A 808 -70.37 -147.14 -51.00
N VAL A 809 -70.82 -146.23 -50.12
CA VAL A 809 -71.53 -144.99 -50.50
C VAL A 809 -70.54 -143.83 -50.51
N CYS A 810 -70.61 -142.96 -51.52
CA CYS A 810 -69.68 -141.83 -51.62
C CYS A 810 -69.99 -140.76 -50.58
N ASN A 811 -68.99 -140.32 -49.82
CA ASN A 811 -69.18 -139.32 -48.77
C ASN A 811 -69.61 -137.96 -49.34
N SER A 812 -69.11 -137.56 -50.52
CA SER A 812 -69.56 -136.34 -51.22
C SER A 812 -71.03 -136.44 -51.61
N GLY A 813 -71.52 -137.63 -51.97
CA GLY A 813 -72.95 -137.86 -52.21
C GLY A 813 -73.80 -137.72 -50.94
N THR A 814 -73.30 -138.22 -49.81
CA THR A 814 -73.95 -138.02 -48.50
C THR A 814 -74.00 -136.56 -48.10
N TRP A 815 -72.92 -135.82 -48.34
CA TRP A 815 -72.86 -134.37 -48.13
C TRP A 815 -73.88 -133.62 -49.00
N LEU A 816 -73.90 -133.88 -50.31
CA LEU A 816 -74.81 -133.21 -51.24
C LEU A 816 -76.29 -133.39 -50.84
N ARG A 817 -76.68 -134.59 -50.39
CA ARG A 817 -78.07 -134.88 -49.96
C ARG A 817 -78.52 -134.11 -48.71
N GLN A 818 -77.63 -133.43 -47.99
CA GLN A 818 -78.04 -132.51 -46.92
C GLN A 818 -78.77 -131.28 -47.46
N PHE A 819 -78.54 -130.93 -48.74
CA PHE A 819 -79.25 -129.87 -49.41
C PHE A 819 -80.44 -130.45 -50.17
N ALA A 820 -81.65 -129.92 -49.92
CA ALA A 820 -82.88 -130.37 -50.57
C ALA A 820 -82.75 -130.57 -52.10
N PRO A 821 -82.15 -129.66 -52.88
CA PRO A 821 -82.07 -129.82 -54.34
C PRO A 821 -81.35 -131.08 -54.86
N PHE A 822 -80.53 -131.73 -54.04
CA PHE A 822 -79.72 -132.88 -54.43
C PHE A 822 -80.18 -134.19 -53.79
N GLN A 823 -81.35 -134.23 -53.17
CA GLN A 823 -81.91 -135.45 -52.57
C GLN A 823 -82.45 -136.45 -53.60
N ASP A 824 -82.55 -136.04 -54.87
CA ASP A 824 -82.77 -136.93 -56.01
C ASP A 824 -81.56 -137.81 -56.37
N LEU A 825 -80.38 -137.53 -55.81
CA LEU A 825 -79.23 -138.43 -55.87
C LEU A 825 -79.48 -139.69 -55.04
N SER A 826 -79.32 -140.87 -55.64
CA SER A 826 -79.51 -142.16 -54.95
C SER A 826 -78.74 -142.25 -53.64
N ALA A 827 -79.43 -142.69 -52.58
CA ALA A 827 -78.85 -142.87 -51.24
C ALA A 827 -77.71 -143.91 -51.21
N THR A 828 -77.70 -144.85 -52.15
CA THR A 828 -76.68 -145.91 -52.28
C THR A 828 -75.65 -145.63 -53.37
N ALA A 829 -75.63 -144.40 -53.93
CA ALA A 829 -74.68 -144.03 -54.98
C ALA A 829 -73.23 -144.15 -54.49
N ASN A 830 -72.45 -145.01 -55.16
CA ASN A 830 -70.99 -145.00 -55.06
C ASN A 830 -70.41 -143.75 -55.76
N CYS A 831 -69.10 -143.51 -55.64
CA CYS A 831 -68.50 -142.28 -56.16
C CYS A 831 -68.59 -142.13 -57.69
N ALA A 832 -68.64 -143.23 -58.45
CA ALA A 832 -68.93 -143.20 -59.88
C ALA A 832 -70.39 -142.77 -60.18
N GLY A 833 -71.34 -143.19 -59.35
CA GLY A 833 -72.74 -142.75 -59.40
C GLY A 833 -72.89 -141.26 -59.08
N VAL A 834 -72.18 -140.74 -58.07
CA VAL A 834 -72.16 -139.30 -57.76
C VAL A 834 -71.52 -138.50 -58.89
N ALA A 835 -70.41 -138.96 -59.45
CA ALA A 835 -69.75 -138.32 -60.59
C ALA A 835 -70.69 -138.23 -61.80
N SER A 836 -71.38 -139.33 -62.13
CA SER A 836 -72.38 -139.39 -63.20
C SER A 836 -73.56 -138.43 -62.94
N TYR A 837 -74.03 -138.34 -61.70
CA TYR A 837 -75.06 -137.37 -61.31
C TYR A 837 -74.60 -135.93 -61.54
N VAL A 838 -73.40 -135.58 -61.08
CA VAL A 838 -72.82 -134.24 -61.28
C VAL A 838 -72.67 -133.92 -62.76
N TYR A 839 -72.15 -134.86 -63.55
CA TYR A 839 -72.01 -134.71 -64.99
C TYR A 839 -73.37 -134.42 -65.66
N ASN A 840 -74.41 -135.17 -65.30
CA ASN A 840 -75.74 -135.03 -65.87
C ASN A 840 -76.44 -133.74 -65.44
N VAL A 841 -76.33 -133.33 -64.18
CA VAL A 841 -76.89 -132.06 -63.70
C VAL A 841 -76.23 -130.88 -64.44
N VAL A 842 -74.91 -130.86 -64.55
CA VAL A 842 -74.20 -129.79 -65.28
C VAL A 842 -74.49 -129.85 -66.78
N LYS A 843 -74.62 -131.04 -67.38
CA LYS A 843 -74.96 -131.19 -68.80
C LYS A 843 -76.36 -130.66 -69.13
N LEU A 844 -77.29 -130.75 -68.19
CA LEU A 844 -78.66 -130.24 -68.31
C LEU A 844 -78.79 -128.77 -67.88
N ALA A 845 -77.70 -128.13 -67.45
CA ALA A 845 -77.71 -126.73 -67.04
C ALA A 845 -78.14 -125.84 -68.22
N SER A 846 -79.22 -125.09 -68.01
CA SER A 846 -79.80 -124.21 -69.02
C SER A 846 -80.50 -123.04 -68.35
N SER A 847 -80.35 -121.85 -68.93
CA SER A 847 -81.12 -120.66 -68.60
C SER A 847 -82.33 -120.46 -69.53
N ALA A 848 -82.54 -121.38 -70.48
CA ALA A 848 -83.66 -121.39 -71.40
C ALA A 848 -84.94 -121.92 -70.72
N GLY A 849 -86.05 -121.18 -70.86
CA GLY A 849 -87.35 -121.50 -70.26
C GLY A 849 -87.84 -120.44 -69.27
N ASP A 850 -88.96 -120.72 -68.60
CA ASP A 850 -89.64 -119.79 -67.69
C ASP A 850 -89.03 -119.74 -66.27
N SER A 851 -88.07 -120.62 -65.95
CA SER A 851 -87.30 -120.60 -64.71
C SER A 851 -85.80 -120.76 -64.96
N MET A 852 -84.98 -120.54 -63.93
CA MET A 852 -83.52 -120.72 -63.91
C MET A 852 -83.12 -122.00 -63.17
N ASN A 853 -84.08 -122.84 -62.78
CA ASN A 853 -83.86 -124.04 -61.95
C ASN A 853 -82.69 -124.93 -62.43
N PRO A 854 -82.56 -125.27 -63.74
CA PRO A 854 -81.47 -126.14 -64.19
C PRO A 854 -80.09 -125.50 -64.03
N MET A 855 -79.94 -124.20 -64.34
CA MET A 855 -78.69 -123.47 -64.20
C MET A 855 -78.34 -123.20 -62.74
N LEU A 856 -79.32 -122.78 -61.93
CA LEU A 856 -79.15 -122.56 -60.50
C LEU A 856 -78.74 -123.85 -59.79
N LYS A 857 -79.41 -124.98 -60.10
CA LYS A 857 -79.05 -126.29 -59.56
C LYS A 857 -77.60 -126.65 -59.91
N ALA A 858 -77.16 -126.39 -61.13
CA ALA A 858 -75.79 -126.67 -61.55
C ALA A 858 -74.74 -125.76 -60.89
N GLN A 859 -74.99 -124.44 -60.78
CA GLN A 859 -74.07 -123.50 -60.12
C GLN A 859 -73.96 -123.80 -58.63
N MET A 860 -75.10 -124.01 -57.96
CA MET A 860 -75.12 -124.38 -56.55
C MET A 860 -74.46 -125.75 -56.31
N LEU A 861 -74.62 -126.70 -57.24
CA LEU A 861 -73.93 -128.00 -57.15
C LEU A 861 -72.42 -127.84 -57.22
N ALA A 862 -71.92 -126.99 -58.12
CA ALA A 862 -70.50 -126.66 -58.21
C ALA A 862 -70.00 -126.02 -56.91
N THR A 863 -70.71 -125.04 -56.37
CA THR A 863 -70.33 -124.41 -55.08
C THR A 863 -70.41 -125.40 -53.91
N ALA A 864 -71.38 -126.30 -53.87
CA ALA A 864 -71.49 -127.31 -52.81
C ALA A 864 -70.34 -128.33 -52.86
N LEU A 865 -69.88 -128.69 -54.07
CA LEU A 865 -68.69 -129.50 -54.30
C LEU A 865 -67.42 -128.72 -53.94
N ASP A 866 -67.34 -127.45 -54.30
CA ASP A 866 -66.23 -126.56 -53.91
C ASP A 866 -66.10 -126.47 -52.39
N VAL A 867 -67.21 -126.30 -51.66
CA VAL A 867 -67.20 -126.31 -50.19
C VAL A 867 -66.74 -127.66 -49.65
N TYR A 868 -67.27 -128.77 -50.17
CA TYR A 868 -66.87 -130.11 -49.70
C TYR A 868 -65.37 -130.38 -49.94
N PHE A 869 -64.91 -130.14 -51.17
CA PHE A 869 -63.56 -130.46 -51.60
C PHE A 869 -62.54 -129.35 -51.32
N SER A 870 -62.93 -128.19 -50.78
CA SER A 870 -62.00 -127.21 -50.19
C SER A 870 -61.72 -127.44 -48.72
N ASP A 871 -62.65 -128.04 -47.98
CA ASP A 871 -62.52 -128.26 -46.55
C ASP A 871 -61.64 -129.49 -46.25
N PRO A 872 -60.50 -129.33 -45.53
CA PRO A 872 -59.67 -130.46 -45.11
C PRO A 872 -60.41 -131.52 -44.28
N ALA A 873 -61.41 -131.12 -43.49
CA ALA A 873 -62.19 -132.00 -42.62
C ALA A 873 -63.29 -132.76 -43.36
N LEU A 874 -63.69 -132.30 -44.55
CA LEU A 874 -64.70 -132.96 -45.38
C LEU A 874 -64.05 -133.76 -46.51
N GLY A 875 -63.67 -133.09 -47.59
CA GLY A 875 -63.16 -133.68 -48.82
C GLY A 875 -61.63 -133.63 -48.97
N SER A 876 -60.89 -133.25 -47.92
CA SER A 876 -59.41 -133.18 -47.89
C SER A 876 -58.77 -132.13 -48.82
N ASN A 877 -59.41 -130.97 -48.99
CA ASN A 877 -58.94 -129.83 -49.82
C ASN A 877 -58.37 -130.22 -51.20
N LYS A 878 -59.07 -131.08 -51.95
CA LYS A 878 -58.63 -131.58 -53.26
C LYS A 878 -58.60 -130.52 -54.36
N ILE A 879 -59.22 -129.35 -54.15
CA ILE A 879 -59.18 -128.24 -55.11
C ILE A 879 -58.10 -127.20 -54.80
N GLY A 880 -57.38 -127.31 -53.68
CA GLY A 880 -56.29 -126.40 -53.33
C GLY A 880 -56.74 -124.99 -52.98
N ALA A 881 -57.95 -124.84 -52.42
CA ALA A 881 -58.45 -123.56 -51.95
C ALA A 881 -57.59 -123.04 -50.76
N PRO A 882 -57.39 -121.72 -50.62
CA PRO A 882 -56.57 -121.15 -49.54
C PRO A 882 -57.18 -121.35 -48.14
N GLY A 883 -58.47 -121.62 -48.06
CA GLY A 883 -59.18 -122.03 -46.86
C GLY A 883 -60.53 -122.68 -47.22
N PRO A 884 -61.28 -123.23 -46.24
CA PRO A 884 -62.60 -123.78 -46.49
C PRO A 884 -63.52 -122.70 -47.09
N ILE A 885 -63.93 -122.89 -48.34
CA ILE A 885 -64.75 -121.91 -49.09
C ILE A 885 -66.03 -121.59 -48.34
N GLY A 886 -66.58 -122.58 -47.63
CA GLY A 886 -67.79 -122.42 -46.82
C GLY A 886 -67.72 -121.28 -45.79
N SER A 887 -66.52 -120.94 -45.32
CA SER A 887 -66.29 -119.87 -44.33
C SER A 887 -66.04 -118.49 -44.95
N ALA A 888 -65.78 -118.42 -46.26
CA ALA A 888 -65.55 -117.15 -46.96
C ALA A 888 -66.82 -116.30 -46.94
N SER A 889 -66.72 -115.07 -46.44
CA SER A 889 -67.83 -114.12 -46.41
C SER A 889 -67.89 -113.35 -47.73
N ILE A 890 -69.07 -113.27 -48.32
CA ILE A 890 -69.30 -112.65 -49.63
C ILE A 890 -70.19 -111.43 -49.47
N ASP A 891 -69.76 -110.30 -50.06
CA ASP A 891 -70.53 -109.07 -50.23
C ASP A 891 -71.64 -109.28 -51.27
N LEU A 892 -72.85 -109.55 -50.78
CA LEU A 892 -74.03 -109.78 -51.62
C LEU A 892 -74.54 -108.48 -52.27
N THR A 893 -74.03 -107.32 -51.85
CA THR A 893 -74.36 -106.02 -52.47
C THR A 893 -73.53 -105.74 -53.72
N LYS A 894 -72.44 -106.49 -53.92
CA LYS A 894 -71.48 -106.31 -55.00
C LYS A 894 -71.13 -107.63 -55.69
N ILE A 895 -72.11 -108.18 -56.40
CA ILE A 895 -71.98 -109.43 -57.17
C ILE A 895 -71.73 -109.12 -58.64
N CYS A 896 -70.70 -109.73 -59.23
CA CYS A 896 -70.35 -109.54 -60.63
C CYS A 896 -71.35 -110.26 -61.55
N THR A 897 -71.97 -109.54 -62.48
CA THR A 897 -72.89 -110.12 -63.48
C THR A 897 -72.24 -110.52 -64.79
N ASN A 898 -71.04 -110.02 -65.08
CA ASN A 898 -70.31 -110.24 -66.33
C ASN A 898 -68.92 -110.82 -66.09
N ILE A 899 -68.87 -112.14 -65.91
CA ILE A 899 -67.74 -112.91 -65.33
C ILE A 899 -66.41 -112.87 -66.11
N GLY A 900 -66.30 -112.20 -67.25
CA GLY A 900 -65.01 -111.95 -67.93
C GLY A 900 -64.37 -110.59 -67.63
N THR A 901 -65.17 -109.60 -67.26
CA THR A 901 -64.72 -108.20 -67.11
C THR A 901 -65.06 -107.62 -65.74
N CYS A 902 -66.10 -108.11 -65.08
CA CYS A 902 -66.59 -107.65 -63.78
C CYS A 902 -66.63 -106.12 -63.65
N THR A 903 -67.16 -105.49 -64.69
CA THR A 903 -67.34 -104.04 -64.79
C THR A 903 -68.72 -103.60 -64.30
N THR A 904 -69.67 -104.55 -64.16
CA THR A 904 -71.02 -104.30 -63.65
C THR A 904 -71.29 -105.17 -62.44
N PHE A 905 -71.82 -104.54 -61.39
CA PHE A 905 -72.16 -105.19 -60.13
C PHE A 905 -73.66 -105.05 -59.86
N ILE A 906 -74.26 -106.10 -59.32
CA ILE A 906 -75.63 -106.11 -58.83
C ILE A 906 -75.65 -106.35 -57.33
N ASN A 907 -76.76 -105.95 -56.73
CA ASN A 907 -77.10 -106.31 -55.37
C ASN A 907 -78.03 -107.53 -55.39
N SER A 908 -77.51 -108.69 -54.99
CA SER A 908 -78.24 -109.96 -54.94
C SER A 908 -78.83 -110.27 -53.56
N SER A 909 -78.71 -109.35 -52.59
CA SER A 909 -79.16 -109.56 -51.20
C SER A 909 -80.63 -109.98 -51.10
N SER A 910 -81.51 -109.52 -52.01
CA SER A 910 -82.93 -109.88 -52.02
C SER A 910 -83.19 -111.39 -52.24
N ALA A 911 -82.31 -112.10 -52.95
CA ALA A 911 -82.40 -113.55 -53.11
C ALA A 911 -81.98 -114.34 -51.85
N PHE A 912 -81.40 -113.64 -50.86
CA PHE A 912 -80.85 -114.18 -49.62
C PHE A 912 -81.40 -113.46 -48.38
N GLY A 913 -82.67 -113.05 -48.42
CA GLY A 913 -83.38 -112.49 -47.26
C GLY A 913 -82.98 -111.06 -46.89
N GLY A 914 -82.32 -110.33 -47.79
CA GLY A 914 -81.87 -108.94 -47.59
C GLY A 914 -80.51 -108.81 -46.92
N ALA A 915 -79.78 -109.90 -46.69
CA ALA A 915 -78.45 -109.85 -46.08
C ALA A 915 -77.44 -109.14 -47.01
N ALA A 916 -76.71 -108.14 -46.48
CA ALA A 916 -75.65 -107.47 -47.23
C ALA A 916 -74.43 -108.37 -47.46
N SER A 917 -74.21 -109.35 -46.59
CA SER A 917 -73.15 -110.35 -46.75
C SER A 917 -73.49 -111.66 -46.05
N MET A 918 -73.03 -112.78 -46.60
CA MET A 918 -73.18 -114.11 -45.99
C MET A 918 -71.94 -114.97 -46.29
N THR A 919 -71.64 -115.92 -45.40
CA THR A 919 -70.65 -116.96 -45.72
C THR A 919 -71.15 -117.89 -46.82
N VAL A 920 -70.26 -118.48 -47.62
CA VAL A 920 -70.70 -119.40 -48.71
C VAL A 920 -71.55 -120.55 -48.18
N SER A 921 -71.26 -121.09 -46.99
CA SER A 921 -72.11 -122.12 -46.36
C SER A 921 -73.51 -121.61 -46.00
N GLN A 922 -73.62 -120.37 -45.51
CA GLN A 922 -74.93 -119.75 -45.26
C GLN A 922 -75.69 -119.49 -46.56
N ILE A 923 -75.00 -119.10 -47.64
CA ILE A 923 -75.57 -118.90 -48.98
C ILE A 923 -76.13 -120.24 -49.51
N LEU A 924 -75.36 -121.32 -49.42
CA LEU A 924 -75.78 -122.68 -49.78
C LEU A 924 -77.01 -123.13 -48.98
N ALA A 925 -76.97 -122.98 -47.66
CA ALA A 925 -78.08 -123.39 -46.78
C ALA A 925 -79.36 -122.58 -47.05
N TYR A 926 -79.23 -121.27 -47.27
CA TYR A 926 -80.36 -120.41 -47.59
C TYR A 926 -81.01 -120.82 -48.92
N ALA A 927 -80.22 -120.91 -50.00
CA ALA A 927 -80.73 -121.29 -51.31
C ALA A 927 -81.33 -122.71 -51.30
N ALA A 928 -80.73 -123.67 -50.59
CA ALA A 928 -81.27 -125.02 -50.42
C ALA A 928 -82.68 -125.01 -49.80
N GLY A 929 -82.91 -124.15 -48.80
CA GLY A 929 -84.21 -123.98 -48.15
C GLY A 929 -85.29 -123.39 -49.06
N GLN A 930 -84.92 -122.86 -50.22
CA GLN A 930 -85.84 -122.31 -51.22
C GLN A 930 -86.19 -123.31 -52.33
N SER A 931 -85.72 -124.57 -52.23
CA SER A 931 -85.90 -125.61 -53.24
C SER A 931 -86.68 -126.81 -52.73
N ASN A 932 -87.33 -127.54 -53.64
CA ASN A 932 -87.82 -128.90 -53.37
C ASN A 932 -86.70 -129.95 -53.44
N SER A 933 -87.01 -131.21 -53.09
CA SER A 933 -86.06 -132.33 -52.94
C SER A 933 -85.36 -132.78 -54.25
N SER A 934 -85.86 -132.35 -55.41
CA SER A 934 -85.27 -132.66 -56.71
C SER A 934 -84.63 -131.45 -57.39
N GLY A 935 -84.69 -130.27 -56.78
CA GLY A 935 -84.23 -129.04 -57.41
C GLY A 935 -85.02 -128.67 -58.67
N SER A 936 -86.23 -129.23 -58.85
CA SER A 936 -87.09 -128.92 -59.99
C SER A 936 -87.86 -127.61 -59.82
N THR A 937 -87.98 -127.12 -58.58
CA THR A 937 -88.64 -125.86 -58.21
C THR A 937 -87.78 -125.15 -57.17
N TRP A 938 -87.40 -123.91 -57.43
CA TRP A 938 -86.71 -123.01 -56.50
C TRP A 938 -87.49 -121.71 -56.38
N TYR A 939 -87.46 -121.01 -55.25
CA TYR A 939 -88.02 -119.65 -55.10
C TYR A 939 -89.41 -119.46 -55.72
N ALA A 940 -90.29 -120.46 -55.61
CA ALA A 940 -91.61 -120.49 -56.27
C ALA A 940 -91.61 -120.26 -57.81
N ASN A 941 -90.54 -120.64 -58.51
CA ASN A 941 -90.28 -120.44 -59.94
C ASN A 941 -90.12 -118.96 -60.37
N VAL A 942 -89.68 -118.08 -59.46
CA VAL A 942 -89.43 -116.67 -59.78
C VAL A 942 -88.06 -116.51 -60.42
N LYS A 943 -88.03 -116.52 -61.76
CA LYS A 943 -86.80 -116.51 -62.57
C LYS A 943 -85.79 -115.41 -62.20
N SER A 944 -86.24 -114.19 -61.92
CA SER A 944 -85.35 -113.07 -61.58
C SER A 944 -84.64 -113.27 -60.23
N THR A 945 -85.34 -113.79 -59.22
CA THR A 945 -84.72 -114.11 -57.92
C THR A 945 -83.76 -115.29 -58.04
N GLU A 946 -84.11 -116.29 -58.84
CA GLU A 946 -83.24 -117.43 -59.13
C GLU A 946 -81.98 -117.00 -59.89
N GLU A 947 -82.07 -116.01 -60.78
CA GLU A 947 -80.93 -115.43 -61.49
C GLU A 947 -79.98 -114.72 -60.53
N LEU A 948 -80.50 -113.92 -59.59
CA LEU A 948 -79.68 -113.29 -58.53
C LEU A 948 -78.95 -114.35 -57.69
N ALA A 949 -79.63 -115.44 -57.29
CA ALA A 949 -79.02 -116.54 -56.54
C ALA A 949 -77.96 -117.27 -57.37
N LYS A 950 -78.27 -117.53 -58.65
CA LYS A 950 -77.37 -118.16 -59.61
C LYS A 950 -76.11 -117.33 -59.81
N ASP A 951 -76.23 -116.01 -59.91
CA ASP A 951 -75.09 -115.10 -60.12
C ASP A 951 -74.18 -115.02 -58.90
N VAL A 952 -74.71 -115.16 -57.68
CA VAL A 952 -73.89 -115.28 -56.47
C VAL A 952 -73.02 -116.53 -56.52
N PHE A 953 -73.61 -117.70 -56.81
CA PHE A 953 -72.84 -118.94 -56.95
C PHE A 953 -71.85 -118.86 -58.10
N ASP A 954 -72.24 -118.28 -59.23
CA ASP A 954 -71.37 -118.10 -60.38
C ASP A 954 -70.18 -117.19 -60.05
N ALA A 955 -70.40 -116.07 -59.34
CA ALA A 955 -69.33 -115.17 -58.91
C ALA A 955 -68.37 -115.83 -57.91
N ILE A 956 -68.87 -116.68 -57.00
CA ILE A 956 -68.05 -117.46 -56.06
C ILE A 956 -67.18 -118.46 -56.81
N ASN A 957 -67.80 -119.23 -57.72
CA ASN A 957 -67.13 -120.30 -58.47
C ASN A 957 -66.09 -119.76 -59.46
N ASN A 958 -66.25 -118.51 -59.91
CA ASN A 958 -65.29 -117.80 -60.76
C ASN A 958 -64.32 -116.90 -59.98
N GLN A 959 -64.39 -116.87 -58.64
CA GLN A 959 -63.51 -116.09 -57.77
C GLN A 959 -63.55 -114.58 -58.06
N VAL A 960 -64.73 -114.06 -58.39
CA VAL A 960 -64.96 -112.63 -58.69
C VAL A 960 -65.92 -111.96 -57.69
N ALA A 961 -66.31 -112.69 -56.65
CA ALA A 961 -67.08 -112.17 -55.53
C ALA A 961 -66.17 -111.43 -54.54
N PHE A 962 -66.62 -110.31 -53.97
CA PHE A 962 -65.84 -109.52 -53.02
C PHE A 962 -66.14 -109.92 -51.58
N ALA A 963 -65.16 -109.73 -50.68
CA ALA A 963 -65.44 -109.69 -49.24
C ALA A 963 -66.19 -108.40 -48.85
N PRO A 964 -66.95 -108.41 -47.73
CA PRO A 964 -67.68 -107.25 -47.21
C PRO A 964 -66.82 -106.01 -46.98
#